data_AF-A0AAZ3RHJ5-F1
#
_entry.id   AF-A0AAZ3RHJ5-F1
#
_cell.length_a   1.000
_cell.length_b   1.000
_cell.length_c   1.000
_cell.angle_alpha   90.00
_cell.angle_beta   90.00
_cell.angle_gamma   90.00
#
_symmetry.space_group_name_H-M   'P 1'
#
loop_
_entity.id
_entity.type
_entity.pdbx_description
1 polymer ?
#
loop_
_entity_poly.entity_id
_entity_poly.type
_entity_poly.pdbx_seq_one_letter_code
_entity_poly.pdbx_strand_id
1 'polypeptide(L)'
;MAGCARIIDVFSNIAGAGAEAEECEDGQFQCNNKRCIPTIWRCDDDDDCSDNSDEENCARKTCAPAEFACANGQCVPGRWRCDGEPECPDGSDEADATCSKQTCPPEKFDCGGSTNKCVSVSWRCDGERDCENGSDEEDCAAGECNGHEFQCANRKCLAPVYVCDGDDDCDDGSDELKCSSRHSPTTTCGPHEFRCNTSECVPVMWSCDGDPDCPDGSDEWPERCGSEGSQSRRRMNCTVEEFRCANGECVRLAWKCDGDPDCKDKSDEADCPLLTCRPDEFQCGDGSCIHGTKQCNKVHDCPDQSDESGCVNGLNECSLNNGGCSHICLDRPIGYECHCPTGYQLLDKRTCGDIDECESPNACSQICINYKGDFKCECYQGYEMDPVTKTCKAEGKSPYLMFTNRHEIRRVDPVKKDYSQVLATQKNAVALDIDVANNRLFWCDRFHRNIYSALIPEASVPSQQVTLVDSGSLLSPEGLALDWVQHNLYWTDSGHKTVSVASAYDGLKRKVLVDTELSEPRAIALDPQHGFMYWSDWGTRAKIEKAGMNGVDRQVLVSDNIEWPNGITLDVANRRLVDLNGAHRRTHLSSSERLGHPYALAVFEDRIYWTDREREAVYSANRLTGRDVSTLAEHLNDPHDIVVFHPLRQPQGPDSCNLGSEANGGCEYLCLKAPQITEHSPKYTCACPTGQDLGPDMRGCVPGESVCVSGWLLVEAGGGRKGVMGSLVAVLGVVIPIVVFGLLCTGVYLVWRNYRVNSTKSMNFDNPVYRKTTGEGEEDEIHIGRTDSGMSGQHGHHPSSLTLSLLNLKGYNRASRAKDR
;
A
#
# COMPACT_ATOMS: atom_id res chain seq x y z
N MET A 1 37.48 1.48 -85.38
CA MET A 1 36.23 1.37 -84.59
C MET A 1 36.52 0.30 -83.53
N ALA A 2 36.95 0.68 -82.32
CA ALA A 2 36.21 1.39 -81.24
C ALA A 2 35.40 0.40 -80.40
N GLY A 3 35.45 0.40 -79.06
CA GLY A 3 36.32 1.09 -78.08
C GLY A 3 36.03 0.49 -76.70
N CYS A 4 37.01 -0.10 -76.00
CA CYS A 4 37.85 0.50 -74.96
C CYS A 4 37.13 0.80 -73.62
N ALA A 5 37.66 0.45 -72.43
CA ALA A 5 38.73 -0.51 -72.07
C ALA A 5 38.74 -0.75 -70.52
N ARG A 6 39.12 -1.97 -70.10
CA ARG A 6 39.96 -2.43 -68.94
C ARG A 6 40.21 -1.48 -67.74
N ILE A 7 40.35 -1.95 -66.49
CA ILE A 7 41.52 -2.63 -65.85
C ILE A 7 41.02 -3.11 -64.43
N ILE A 8 41.37 -4.23 -63.78
CA ILE A 8 42.49 -5.22 -63.74
C ILE A 8 43.56 -4.95 -62.64
N ASP A 9 44.06 -6.01 -62.00
CA ASP A 9 44.94 -6.01 -60.81
C ASP A 9 46.42 -5.56 -61.01
N VAL A 10 47.08 -5.41 -59.84
CA VAL A 10 48.53 -5.41 -59.56
C VAL A 10 49.26 -4.05 -59.65
N PHE A 11 49.70 -3.51 -58.50
CA PHE A 11 51.14 -3.42 -58.13
C PHE A 11 51.40 -2.91 -56.69
N SER A 12 52.55 -3.31 -56.14
CA SER A 12 53.04 -2.99 -54.80
C SER A 12 53.78 -1.64 -54.70
N ASN A 13 53.96 -1.18 -53.45
CA ASN A 13 55.00 -0.25 -52.97
C ASN A 13 55.06 1.18 -53.55
N ILE A 14 54.66 2.15 -52.72
CA ILE A 14 55.42 3.40 -52.55
C ILE A 14 55.72 3.57 -51.06
N ALA A 15 57.00 3.77 -50.73
CA ALA A 15 57.45 4.08 -49.39
C ALA A 15 57.69 5.59 -49.24
N GLY A 16 57.53 6.11 -48.02
CA GLY A 16 58.10 7.40 -47.61
C GLY A 16 57.24 8.64 -47.89
N ALA A 17 56.38 8.98 -46.94
CA ALA A 17 55.98 10.35 -46.63
C ALA A 17 56.12 10.56 -45.11
N GLY A 18 56.45 11.78 -44.69
CA GLY A 18 56.98 12.06 -43.34
C GLY A 18 56.03 11.69 -42.20
N ALA A 19 56.62 11.26 -41.08
CA ALA A 19 55.95 11.26 -39.80
C ALA A 19 55.75 12.71 -39.34
N GLU A 20 54.52 13.21 -39.47
CA GLU A 20 54.05 14.27 -38.57
C GLU A 20 53.85 13.63 -37.19
N ALA A 21 54.19 14.36 -36.12
CA ALA A 21 54.03 13.85 -34.77
C ALA A 21 52.56 14.01 -34.38
N GLU A 22 51.86 12.89 -34.17
CA GLU A 22 50.59 12.93 -33.45
C GLU A 22 50.87 13.38 -32.01
N GLU A 23 50.33 14.55 -31.66
CA GLU A 23 50.14 14.96 -30.26
C GLU A 23 48.98 14.12 -29.69
N CYS A 24 49.10 13.68 -28.43
CA CYS A 24 48.07 12.86 -27.80
C CYS A 24 46.73 13.62 -27.70
N GLU A 25 45.61 12.90 -27.80
CA GLU A 25 44.27 13.52 -27.75
C GLU A 25 43.95 14.11 -26.36
N ASP A 26 43.01 15.05 -26.30
CA ASP A 26 42.62 15.75 -25.07
C ASP A 26 42.12 14.75 -24.01
N GLY A 27 42.79 14.69 -22.86
CA GLY A 27 42.60 13.63 -21.84
C GLY A 27 43.64 12.48 -21.86
N GLN A 28 44.69 12.58 -22.68
CA GLN A 28 45.83 11.64 -22.67
C GLN A 28 47.16 12.31 -22.27
N PHE A 29 47.95 11.64 -21.45
CA PHE A 29 49.31 12.02 -21.08
C PHE A 29 50.33 11.37 -22.04
N GLN A 30 51.36 12.13 -22.45
CA GLN A 30 52.42 11.65 -23.32
C GLN A 30 53.66 11.25 -22.51
N CYS A 31 53.97 9.95 -22.52
CA CYS A 31 55.18 9.37 -21.94
C CYS A 31 56.46 9.84 -22.68
N ASN A 32 57.64 9.76 -22.05
CA ASN A 32 58.90 10.17 -22.69
C ASN A 32 59.23 9.31 -23.94
N ASN A 33 58.81 8.04 -23.96
CA ASN A 33 58.87 7.16 -25.13
C ASN A 33 57.85 7.49 -26.25
N LYS A 34 57.06 8.56 -26.11
CA LYS A 34 55.98 9.02 -26.99
C LYS A 34 54.71 8.16 -27.05
N ARG A 35 54.54 7.21 -26.12
CA ARG A 35 53.26 6.53 -25.90
C ARG A 35 52.27 7.50 -25.27
N CYS A 36 51.00 7.38 -25.64
CA CYS A 36 49.89 8.10 -24.99
C CYS A 36 49.19 7.13 -24.03
N ILE A 37 48.96 7.56 -22.79
CA ILE A 37 48.16 6.85 -21.77
C ILE A 37 47.05 7.79 -21.25
N PRO A 38 45.96 7.28 -20.65
CA PRO A 38 44.93 8.14 -20.06
C PRO A 38 45.51 9.07 -18.97
N THR A 39 45.08 10.34 -18.86
CA THR A 39 45.60 11.25 -17.80
C THR A 39 45.27 10.84 -16.37
N ILE A 40 44.43 9.82 -16.17
CA ILE A 40 44.14 9.21 -14.86
C ILE A 40 45.21 8.21 -14.44
N TRP A 41 45.95 7.63 -15.40
CA TRP A 41 47.11 6.75 -15.20
C TRP A 41 48.39 7.59 -15.11
N ARG A 42 48.38 8.54 -14.18
CA ARG A 42 49.51 9.44 -13.97
C ARG A 42 49.60 9.80 -12.51
N CYS A 43 50.73 9.50 -11.91
CA CYS A 43 50.94 9.59 -10.47
C CYS A 43 50.04 8.62 -9.70
N ASP A 44 49.86 7.38 -10.14
CA ASP A 44 49.08 6.32 -9.49
C ASP A 44 49.90 5.09 -9.02
N ASP A 45 51.22 5.25 -8.87
CA ASP A 45 52.20 4.27 -8.36
C ASP A 45 52.42 3.01 -9.26
N ASP A 46 51.84 2.95 -10.46
CA ASP A 46 52.03 1.91 -11.48
C ASP A 46 52.78 2.44 -12.74
N ASP A 47 53.62 1.62 -13.40
CA ASP A 47 54.39 2.00 -14.62
C ASP A 47 53.61 1.66 -15.92
N ASP A 48 52.61 2.47 -16.23
CA ASP A 48 51.77 2.33 -17.42
C ASP A 48 52.45 2.82 -18.71
N CYS A 49 53.34 3.81 -18.59
CA CYS A 49 54.21 4.29 -19.64
C CYS A 49 55.24 3.25 -20.08
N SER A 50 55.58 2.28 -19.21
CA SER A 50 56.65 1.28 -19.39
C SER A 50 58.07 1.89 -19.50
N ASP A 51 58.19 3.16 -19.11
CA ASP A 51 59.43 3.91 -18.94
C ASP A 51 59.39 4.83 -17.70
N ASN A 52 58.37 4.65 -16.84
CA ASN A 52 58.14 5.32 -15.56
C ASN A 52 57.98 6.87 -15.67
N SER A 53 57.64 7.40 -16.85
CA SER A 53 57.49 8.86 -17.09
C SER A 53 56.19 9.48 -16.53
N ASP A 54 55.18 8.65 -16.35
CA ASP A 54 53.92 8.90 -15.65
C ASP A 54 54.13 9.24 -14.18
N GLU A 55 54.97 8.46 -13.51
CA GLU A 55 55.31 8.62 -12.09
C GLU A 55 56.44 9.63 -11.83
N GLU A 56 57.03 10.21 -12.88
CA GLU A 56 58.02 11.27 -12.72
C GLU A 56 57.40 12.64 -12.40
N ASN A 57 57.98 13.30 -11.39
CA ASN A 57 57.72 14.70 -11.04
C ASN A 57 56.29 15.00 -10.54
N CYS A 58 55.67 14.02 -9.89
CA CYS A 58 54.40 14.15 -9.17
C CYS A 58 54.51 15.12 -7.99
N ALA A 59 53.66 16.15 -7.96
CA ALA A 59 53.56 17.04 -6.80
C ALA A 59 52.96 16.28 -5.61
N ARG A 60 53.52 16.48 -4.40
CA ARG A 60 53.06 15.81 -3.16
C ARG A 60 51.53 15.86 -3.04
N LYS A 61 50.87 14.70 -3.18
CA LYS A 61 49.43 14.56 -2.97
C LYS A 61 49.10 15.04 -1.56
N THR A 62 48.14 15.95 -1.48
CA THR A 62 47.38 16.20 -0.25
C THR A 62 46.15 15.32 -0.36
N CYS A 63 45.92 14.41 0.59
CA CYS A 63 44.82 13.45 0.50
C CYS A 63 43.46 14.15 0.37
N ALA A 64 42.49 13.49 -0.26
CA ALA A 64 41.15 14.05 -0.42
C ALA A 64 40.48 14.26 0.94
N PRO A 65 39.43 15.12 1.06
CA PRO A 65 38.78 15.41 2.34
C PRO A 65 38.14 14.20 3.05
N ALA A 66 38.02 13.06 2.37
CA ALA A 66 37.48 11.80 2.88
C ALA A 66 38.56 10.71 3.07
N GLU A 67 39.84 11.06 3.00
CA GLU A 67 41.00 10.15 3.10
C GLU A 67 41.89 10.53 4.29
N PHE A 68 42.45 9.53 4.97
CA PHE A 68 43.43 9.69 6.03
C PHE A 68 44.85 9.56 5.47
N ALA A 69 45.74 10.45 5.90
CA ALA A 69 47.14 10.44 5.51
C ALA A 69 47.99 9.63 6.51
N CYS A 70 48.53 8.50 6.07
CA CYS A 70 49.55 7.73 6.78
C CYS A 70 50.82 8.56 6.99
N ALA A 71 51.63 8.27 8.01
CA ALA A 71 52.85 9.04 8.29
C ALA A 71 53.93 8.91 7.21
N ASN A 72 53.93 7.80 6.45
CA ASN A 72 54.75 7.60 5.26
C ASN A 72 54.33 8.46 4.05
N GLY A 73 53.15 9.10 4.08
CA GLY A 73 52.62 9.96 3.02
C GLY A 73 51.63 9.30 2.06
N GLN A 74 51.24 8.04 2.28
CA GLN A 74 50.14 7.40 1.54
C GLN A 74 48.78 7.84 2.09
N CYS A 75 47.74 7.74 1.25
CA CYS A 75 46.36 8.07 1.59
C CYS A 75 45.52 6.79 1.63
N VAL A 76 44.95 6.46 2.79
CA VAL A 76 43.94 5.40 2.94
C VAL A 76 42.55 6.04 3.07
N PRO A 77 41.44 5.38 2.72
CA PRO A 77 40.11 5.98 2.88
C PRO A 77 39.84 6.25 4.37
N GLY A 78 39.23 7.38 4.73
CA GLY A 78 39.15 7.86 6.13
C GLY A 78 38.31 7.02 7.11
N ARG A 79 37.78 5.87 6.66
CA ARG A 79 37.19 4.82 7.51
C ARG A 79 38.22 3.83 8.06
N TRP A 80 39.37 3.70 7.37
CA TRP A 80 40.54 2.86 7.69
C TRP A 80 41.41 3.66 8.66
N ARG A 81 40.87 3.92 9.85
CA ARG A 81 41.43 4.84 10.84
C ARG A 81 40.82 4.56 12.20
N CYS A 82 41.56 3.85 13.04
CA CYS A 82 41.10 3.37 14.34
C CYS A 82 39.94 2.37 14.21
N ASP A 83 39.88 1.60 13.11
CA ASP A 83 38.97 0.47 12.89
C ASP A 83 39.58 -0.90 13.26
N GLY A 84 40.85 -0.92 13.67
CA GLY A 84 41.47 -2.02 14.42
C GLY A 84 42.40 -2.93 13.61
N GLU A 85 42.59 -2.66 12.32
CA GLU A 85 43.49 -3.40 11.41
C GLU A 85 44.53 -2.43 10.82
N PRO A 86 45.83 -2.78 10.75
CA PRO A 86 46.88 -1.87 10.30
C PRO A 86 47.06 -1.90 8.79
N GLU A 87 46.57 -0.88 8.08
CA GLU A 87 46.39 -0.89 6.63
C GLU A 87 47.17 0.23 5.93
N CYS A 88 47.49 1.31 6.65
CA CYS A 88 48.73 2.04 6.46
C CYS A 88 49.91 1.07 6.68
N PRO A 89 50.87 0.94 5.72
CA PRO A 89 52.01 0.02 5.88
C PRO A 89 52.98 0.33 7.04
N ASP A 90 52.79 1.47 7.71
CA ASP A 90 53.51 1.89 8.91
C ASP A 90 52.66 1.84 10.20
N GLY A 91 51.39 1.42 10.10
CA GLY A 91 50.42 1.36 11.21
C GLY A 91 50.01 2.72 11.78
N SER A 92 50.10 3.81 11.00
CA SER A 92 49.76 5.17 11.45
C SER A 92 48.28 5.43 11.70
N ASP A 93 47.43 4.69 11.00
CA ASP A 93 45.98 4.59 11.19
C ASP A 93 45.62 4.08 12.57
N GLU A 94 46.26 2.98 12.99
CA GLU A 94 46.05 2.31 14.28
C GLU A 94 47.04 2.74 15.38
N ALA A 95 47.90 3.72 15.11
CA ALA A 95 48.86 4.20 16.09
C ALA A 95 48.13 4.84 17.28
N ASP A 96 48.54 4.48 18.51
CA ASP A 96 48.00 5.05 19.76
C ASP A 96 48.02 6.59 19.75
N ALA A 97 49.06 7.22 19.17
CA ALA A 97 49.13 8.67 19.00
C ALA A 97 48.04 9.28 18.09
N THR A 98 47.47 8.49 17.17
CA THR A 98 46.36 8.85 16.28
C THR A 98 45.01 8.59 16.96
N CYS A 99 44.86 7.44 17.62
CA CYS A 99 43.58 6.96 18.18
C CYS A 99 43.32 7.36 19.64
N SER A 100 44.31 7.91 20.35
CA SER A 100 44.28 8.25 21.78
C SER A 100 43.14 9.18 22.27
N LYS A 101 42.34 9.80 21.38
CA LYS A 101 41.22 10.71 21.73
C LYS A 101 40.07 10.73 20.71
N GLN A 102 39.45 9.60 20.41
CA GLN A 102 38.08 9.61 19.86
C GLN A 102 37.15 8.75 20.70
N THR A 103 36.19 9.42 21.34
CA THR A 103 34.98 8.82 21.91
C THR A 103 34.07 8.40 20.75
N CYS A 104 33.31 7.32 20.92
CA CYS A 104 32.43 6.76 19.88
C CYS A 104 31.48 7.80 19.24
N PRO A 105 31.04 7.60 17.98
CA PRO A 105 30.01 8.43 17.34
C PRO A 105 28.74 8.54 18.19
N PRO A 106 27.94 9.62 18.10
CA PRO A 106 26.81 9.88 19.01
C PRO A 106 25.67 8.85 18.99
N GLU A 107 25.70 7.90 18.04
CA GLU A 107 24.74 6.79 17.92
C GLU A 107 25.30 5.46 18.47
N LYS A 108 26.51 5.46 19.04
CA LYS A 108 27.15 4.28 19.65
C LYS A 108 27.65 4.57 21.08
N PHE A 109 27.48 3.59 21.97
CA PHE A 109 27.99 3.63 23.33
C PHE A 109 29.45 3.14 23.39
N ASP A 110 30.26 3.81 24.22
CA ASP A 110 31.69 3.55 24.38
C ASP A 110 31.91 2.59 25.55
N CYS A 111 32.41 1.38 25.26
CA CYS A 111 32.68 0.37 26.27
C CYS A 111 33.81 0.73 27.24
N GLY A 112 34.54 1.83 27.06
CA GLY A 112 35.42 2.40 28.08
C GLY A 112 36.54 1.46 28.55
N GLY A 113 37.53 1.21 27.71
CA GLY A 113 38.70 0.39 28.04
C GLY A 113 39.86 0.60 27.08
N SER A 114 40.94 -0.17 27.22
CA SER A 114 42.08 -0.17 26.27
C SER A 114 41.75 -0.88 24.93
N THR A 115 40.48 -1.15 24.68
CA THR A 115 39.91 -1.70 23.45
C THR A 115 38.78 -0.75 23.05
N ASN A 116 38.97 0.00 21.95
CA ASN A 116 38.00 1.00 21.43
C ASN A 116 36.76 0.33 20.80
N LYS A 117 36.05 -0.51 21.56
CA LYS A 117 34.83 -1.20 21.11
C LYS A 117 33.61 -0.30 21.34
N CYS A 118 32.93 0.06 20.27
CA CYS A 118 31.70 0.84 20.30
C CYS A 118 30.47 -0.04 20.03
N VAL A 119 29.61 -0.25 21.03
CA VAL A 119 28.33 -0.97 20.90
C VAL A 119 27.19 -0.01 20.53
N SER A 120 26.00 -0.50 20.21
CA SER A 120 24.85 0.37 19.93
C SER A 120 24.43 1.13 21.19
N VAL A 121 23.89 2.35 21.08
CA VAL A 121 23.24 3.02 22.24
C VAL A 121 22.00 2.26 22.72
N SER A 122 21.43 1.37 21.89
CA SER A 122 20.38 0.44 22.31
C SER A 122 20.90 -0.71 23.19
N TRP A 123 22.20 -1.02 23.15
CA TRP A 123 22.86 -2.08 23.91
C TRP A 123 23.55 -1.48 25.12
N ARG A 124 22.75 -0.80 25.95
CA ARG A 124 23.20 -0.16 27.17
C ARG A 124 22.05 -0.21 28.17
N CYS A 125 22.24 -0.95 29.25
CA CYS A 125 21.20 -1.28 30.21
C CYS A 125 20.07 -2.10 29.59
N ASP A 126 20.37 -2.97 28.61
CA ASP A 126 19.40 -3.91 28.01
C ASP A 126 19.46 -5.32 28.65
N GLY A 127 20.43 -5.55 29.54
CA GLY A 127 20.54 -6.75 30.36
C GLY A 127 21.47 -7.83 29.80
N GLU A 128 22.01 -7.65 28.58
CA GLU A 128 23.09 -8.47 28.04
C GLU A 128 24.45 -7.79 28.25
N ARG A 129 25.55 -8.53 28.09
CA ARG A 129 26.92 -7.96 28.16
C ARG A 129 27.56 -7.96 26.78
N ASP A 130 27.30 -6.90 26.03
CA ASP A 130 27.86 -6.66 24.71
C ASP A 130 29.25 -6.03 24.79
N CYS A 131 29.53 -5.24 25.83
CA CYS A 131 30.85 -4.80 26.20
C CYS A 131 31.60 -5.93 26.92
N GLU A 132 32.83 -6.21 26.50
CA GLU A 132 33.64 -7.33 27.01
C GLU A 132 34.03 -7.17 28.50
N ASN A 133 33.98 -5.94 29.01
CA ASN A 133 34.13 -5.57 30.41
C ASN A 133 32.79 -5.39 31.17
N GLY A 134 31.64 -5.46 30.49
CA GLY A 134 30.30 -5.26 31.08
C GLY A 134 29.97 -3.82 31.48
N SER A 135 30.64 -2.82 30.90
CA SER A 135 30.49 -1.39 31.21
C SER A 135 29.22 -0.74 30.65
N ASP A 136 28.59 -1.38 29.67
CA ASP A 136 27.23 -1.16 29.18
C ASP A 136 26.17 -1.32 30.29
N GLU A 137 26.40 -2.30 31.17
CA GLU A 137 25.52 -2.67 32.28
C GLU A 137 25.93 -2.08 33.65
N GLU A 138 27.01 -1.30 33.71
CA GLU A 138 27.44 -0.59 34.93
C GLU A 138 26.93 0.87 34.98
N ASP A 139 26.50 1.31 36.17
CA ASP A 139 25.93 2.65 36.45
C ASP A 139 24.64 3.01 35.67
N CYS A 140 23.81 2.00 35.40
CA CYS A 140 22.42 2.18 34.98
C CYS A 140 21.58 2.87 36.08
N ALA A 141 21.46 4.19 35.99
CA ALA A 141 20.66 5.00 36.91
C ALA A 141 19.19 4.53 36.90
N ALA A 142 18.63 4.24 38.09
CA ALA A 142 17.35 3.57 38.26
C ALA A 142 16.18 4.27 37.52
N GLY A 143 15.84 3.73 36.34
CA GLY A 143 14.66 4.06 35.57
C GLY A 143 13.51 3.12 35.90
N GLU A 144 12.36 3.69 36.24
CA GLU A 144 11.08 3.00 36.14
C GLU A 144 10.80 2.76 34.64
N CYS A 145 10.28 1.59 34.24
CA CYS A 145 9.91 1.34 32.82
C CYS A 145 8.93 2.41 32.32
N ASN A 146 8.83 2.63 31.00
CA ASN A 146 7.89 3.63 30.48
C ASN A 146 6.47 3.31 30.95
N GLY A 147 5.62 4.33 31.11
CA GLY A 147 4.26 4.18 31.65
C GLY A 147 3.27 3.34 30.84
N HIS A 148 3.75 2.60 29.85
CA HIS A 148 3.04 1.64 29.01
C HIS A 148 3.76 0.27 28.92
N GLU A 149 4.76 0.01 29.77
CA GLU A 149 5.53 -1.24 29.86
C GLU A 149 5.43 -1.81 31.29
N PHE A 150 5.53 -3.13 31.43
CA PHE A 150 5.52 -3.82 32.72
C PHE A 150 6.96 -4.09 33.18
N GLN A 151 7.23 -3.88 34.48
CA GLN A 151 8.55 -4.09 35.06
C GLN A 151 8.61 -5.40 35.85
N CYS A 152 9.41 -6.35 35.38
CA CYS A 152 9.77 -7.58 36.08
C CYS A 152 10.52 -7.29 37.40
N ALA A 153 10.60 -8.24 38.34
CA ALA A 153 11.31 -8.03 39.60
C ALA A 153 12.84 -7.94 39.43
N ASN A 154 13.40 -8.64 38.43
CA ASN A 154 14.76 -8.44 37.93
C ASN A 154 14.98 -7.12 37.17
N ARG A 155 13.92 -6.31 36.98
CA ARG A 155 13.87 -5.00 36.29
C ARG A 155 13.87 -5.01 34.76
N LYS A 156 13.77 -6.19 34.12
CA LYS A 156 13.46 -6.31 32.69
C LYS A 156 12.13 -5.60 32.39
N CYS A 157 12.05 -4.86 31.28
CA CYS A 157 10.83 -4.16 30.86
C CYS A 157 10.17 -4.96 29.72
N LEU A 158 8.92 -5.39 29.93
CA LEU A 158 8.13 -6.14 28.97
C LEU A 158 6.98 -5.29 28.40
N ALA A 159 6.64 -5.54 27.13
CA ALA A 159 5.43 -4.96 26.56
C ALA A 159 4.19 -5.59 27.22
N PRO A 160 3.05 -4.88 27.40
CA PRO A 160 1.87 -5.38 28.13
C PRO A 160 1.14 -6.60 27.53
N VAL A 161 1.64 -7.14 26.42
CA VAL A 161 1.18 -8.41 25.84
C VAL A 161 1.85 -9.62 26.51
N TYR A 162 3.14 -9.48 26.89
CA TYR A 162 3.98 -10.46 27.60
C TYR A 162 3.79 -10.33 29.13
N VAL A 163 2.53 -10.27 29.55
CA VAL A 163 2.15 -10.11 30.95
C VAL A 163 0.84 -10.85 31.14
N CYS A 164 0.86 -11.97 31.86
CA CYS A 164 -0.29 -12.85 32.06
C CYS A 164 -0.72 -13.64 30.82
N ASP A 165 0.17 -13.83 29.84
CA ASP A 165 0.00 -14.71 28.68
C ASP A 165 0.48 -16.15 28.94
N GLY A 166 1.22 -16.38 30.02
CA GLY A 166 1.46 -17.72 30.58
C GLY A 166 2.82 -18.36 30.26
N ASP A 167 3.69 -17.63 29.57
CA ASP A 167 5.11 -17.94 29.41
C ASP A 167 5.94 -17.07 30.38
N ASP A 168 7.18 -17.48 30.71
CA ASP A 168 8.08 -16.75 31.63
C ASP A 168 9.02 -15.84 30.82
N ASP A 169 8.49 -14.72 30.34
CA ASP A 169 9.25 -13.72 29.57
C ASP A 169 10.13 -12.85 30.47
N CYS A 170 9.85 -12.81 31.78
CA CYS A 170 10.68 -12.14 32.77
C CYS A 170 11.96 -12.92 33.15
N ASP A 171 12.13 -14.20 32.79
CA ASP A 171 13.16 -15.13 33.30
C ASP A 171 13.13 -15.35 34.83
N ASP A 172 12.16 -14.77 35.53
CA ASP A 172 11.96 -14.84 36.98
C ASP A 172 10.48 -15.01 37.40
N GLY A 173 9.58 -15.14 36.43
CA GLY A 173 8.13 -15.31 36.57
C GLY A 173 7.36 -14.09 37.10
N SER A 174 7.95 -12.90 37.12
CA SER A 174 7.30 -11.71 37.72
C SER A 174 6.06 -11.20 36.99
N ASP A 175 6.04 -11.35 35.68
CA ASP A 175 4.91 -11.22 34.75
C ASP A 175 3.71 -12.06 35.23
N GLU A 176 3.95 -13.34 35.50
CA GLU A 176 2.90 -14.32 35.82
C GLU A 176 2.46 -14.33 37.30
N LEU A 177 3.23 -13.72 38.21
CA LEU A 177 3.00 -13.83 39.66
C LEU A 177 1.82 -13.01 40.22
N LYS A 178 1.22 -12.09 39.47
CA LYS A 178 0.12 -11.20 39.96
C LYS A 178 -1.09 -11.06 39.03
N CYS A 179 -1.28 -12.04 38.15
CA CYS A 179 -2.39 -12.07 37.21
C CYS A 179 -3.75 -12.15 37.90
N SER A 180 -4.49 -11.03 37.92
CA SER A 180 -5.89 -11.02 38.31
C SER A 180 -6.71 -11.70 37.22
N SER A 181 -7.53 -12.70 37.59
CA SER A 181 -8.22 -13.66 36.71
C SER A 181 -9.36 -13.08 35.84
N ARG A 182 -9.15 -11.89 35.27
CA ARG A 182 -10.04 -11.19 34.32
C ARG A 182 -9.31 -10.60 33.10
N HIS A 183 -7.98 -10.57 33.10
CA HIS A 183 -7.17 -10.38 31.89
C HIS A 183 -6.04 -11.40 31.89
N SER A 184 -6.40 -12.61 31.48
CA SER A 184 -5.48 -13.60 30.92
C SER A 184 -6.12 -14.02 29.60
N PRO A 185 -5.39 -14.03 28.47
CA PRO A 185 -5.88 -14.63 27.26
C PRO A 185 -5.88 -16.13 27.49
N THR A 186 -7.00 -16.69 27.94
CA THR A 186 -7.19 -18.13 27.86
C THR A 186 -7.16 -18.51 26.40
N THR A 187 -6.00 -18.97 25.92
CA THR A 187 -5.74 -19.45 24.56
C THR A 187 -6.72 -20.57 24.27
N THR A 188 -7.83 -20.16 23.68
CA THR A 188 -8.98 -21.00 23.38
C THR A 188 -9.01 -21.12 21.88
N CYS A 189 -8.75 -22.34 21.41
CA CYS A 189 -9.16 -22.73 20.06
C CYS A 189 -10.65 -22.38 19.88
N GLY A 190 -11.09 -22.20 18.63
CA GLY A 190 -12.48 -21.87 18.33
C GLY A 190 -13.46 -22.87 18.98
N PRO A 191 -14.76 -22.51 19.14
CA PRO A 191 -15.75 -23.35 19.84
C PRO A 191 -16.00 -24.74 19.21
N HIS A 192 -15.32 -25.07 18.11
CA HIS A 192 -15.34 -26.36 17.42
C HIS A 192 -13.94 -26.94 17.16
N GLU A 193 -12.91 -26.51 17.91
CA GLU A 193 -11.51 -26.95 17.76
C GLU A 193 -10.93 -27.56 19.06
N PHE A 194 -10.22 -28.68 18.93
CA PHE A 194 -9.50 -29.43 19.95
C PHE A 194 -8.03 -28.97 20.01
N ARG A 195 -7.50 -28.76 21.22
CA ARG A 195 -6.10 -28.36 21.43
C ARG A 195 -5.20 -29.58 21.60
N CYS A 196 -4.30 -29.79 20.64
CA CYS A 196 -3.19 -30.72 20.71
C CYS A 196 -2.30 -30.40 21.92
N ASN A 197 -1.60 -31.38 22.46
CA ASN A 197 -0.71 -31.17 23.61
C ASN A 197 0.55 -30.36 23.24
N THR A 198 0.86 -30.24 21.94
CA THR A 198 1.80 -29.29 21.31
C THR A 198 1.26 -27.87 21.11
N SER A 199 0.06 -27.56 21.61
CA SER A 199 -0.63 -26.25 21.53
C SER A 199 -1.28 -25.85 20.21
N GLU A 200 -1.20 -26.66 19.15
CA GLU A 200 -2.00 -26.43 17.93
C GLU A 200 -3.48 -26.79 18.11
N CYS A 201 -4.33 -26.26 17.21
CA CYS A 201 -5.79 -26.44 17.22
C CYS A 201 -6.25 -27.20 15.97
N VAL A 202 -6.79 -28.41 16.13
CA VAL A 202 -7.44 -29.21 15.07
C VAL A 202 -8.96 -29.21 15.27
N PRO A 203 -9.81 -29.49 14.27
CA PRO A 203 -11.26 -29.57 14.47
C PRO A 203 -11.66 -30.64 15.53
N VAL A 204 -12.64 -30.37 16.41
CA VAL A 204 -13.12 -31.36 17.43
C VAL A 204 -13.65 -32.65 16.81
N MET A 205 -14.06 -32.61 15.54
CA MET A 205 -14.47 -33.80 14.79
C MET A 205 -13.31 -34.74 14.43
N TRP A 206 -12.06 -34.27 14.52
CA TRP A 206 -10.79 -34.99 14.33
C TRP A 206 -10.13 -35.20 15.70
N SER A 207 -10.89 -35.72 16.66
CA SER A 207 -10.37 -36.07 17.98
C SER A 207 -11.10 -37.29 18.53
N CYS A 208 -10.34 -38.33 18.87
CA CYS A 208 -10.85 -39.66 19.19
C CYS A 208 -11.72 -40.27 18.06
N ASP A 209 -11.40 -39.98 16.78
CA ASP A 209 -12.04 -40.58 15.61
C ASP A 209 -11.24 -41.75 15.00
N GLY A 210 -9.97 -41.89 15.39
CA GLY A 210 -9.10 -43.03 15.11
C GLY A 210 -7.92 -42.74 14.20
N ASP A 211 -7.82 -41.54 13.63
CA ASP A 211 -6.70 -41.08 12.80
C ASP A 211 -5.89 -40.00 13.56
N PRO A 212 -4.54 -40.05 13.58
CA PRO A 212 -3.73 -39.08 14.33
C PRO A 212 -3.49 -37.82 13.49
N ASP A 213 -4.31 -36.79 13.71
CA ASP A 213 -4.27 -35.48 13.05
C ASP A 213 -3.44 -34.43 13.84
N CYS A 214 -3.24 -34.60 15.15
CA CYS A 214 -2.27 -33.80 15.90
C CYS A 214 -0.81 -34.23 15.58
N PRO A 215 0.17 -33.30 15.52
CA PRO A 215 1.57 -33.64 15.24
C PRO A 215 2.24 -34.63 16.22
N ASP A 216 1.70 -34.75 17.44
CA ASP A 216 2.11 -35.67 18.49
C ASP A 216 1.15 -36.85 18.72
N GLY A 217 0.05 -36.93 17.95
CA GLY A 217 -1.04 -37.89 18.11
C GLY A 217 -1.83 -37.76 19.41
N SER A 218 -1.79 -36.59 20.07
CA SER A 218 -2.43 -36.36 21.38
C SER A 218 -3.96 -36.24 21.36
N ASP A 219 -4.53 -36.11 20.17
CA ASP A 219 -5.93 -36.31 19.80
C ASP A 219 -6.40 -37.76 19.92
N GLU A 220 -5.51 -38.74 19.76
CA GLU A 220 -5.82 -40.19 19.78
C GLU A 220 -5.23 -40.93 21.00
N TRP A 221 -4.65 -40.22 21.98
CA TRP A 221 -4.00 -40.88 23.12
C TRP A 221 -5.00 -41.63 24.02
N PRO A 222 -4.75 -42.92 24.36
CA PRO A 222 -5.66 -43.73 25.17
C PRO A 222 -5.95 -43.19 26.58
N GLU A 223 -5.07 -42.34 27.13
CA GLU A 223 -5.29 -41.66 28.42
C GLU A 223 -6.23 -40.44 28.31
N ARG A 224 -6.37 -39.83 27.11
CA ARG A 224 -7.34 -38.76 26.82
C ARG A 224 -8.67 -39.31 26.27
N CYS A 225 -8.60 -40.22 25.29
CA CYS A 225 -9.78 -40.81 24.64
C CYS A 225 -10.42 -41.96 25.44
N GLY A 226 -9.69 -42.57 26.37
CA GLY A 226 -10.15 -43.67 27.20
C GLY A 226 -10.06 -45.02 26.49
N SER A 227 -9.28 -45.95 27.04
CA SER A 227 -9.16 -47.32 26.52
C SER A 227 -10.38 -48.19 26.83
N GLU A 228 -11.48 -48.02 26.09
CA GLU A 228 -12.34 -49.11 25.60
C GLU A 228 -13.37 -48.56 24.59
N GLY A 229 -13.40 -49.15 23.40
CA GLY A 229 -14.09 -48.56 22.25
C GLY A 229 -15.62 -48.55 22.33
N SER A 230 -16.19 -47.41 21.94
CA SER A 230 -17.61 -47.14 21.75
C SER A 230 -18.47 -47.01 23.01
N GLN A 231 -19.21 -45.88 23.05
CA GLN A 231 -20.31 -45.50 23.94
C GLN A 231 -20.00 -44.63 25.18
N SER A 232 -20.72 -43.51 25.22
CA SER A 232 -21.05 -42.69 26.38
C SER A 232 -19.96 -41.81 27.00
N ARG A 233 -19.90 -40.57 26.48
CA ARG A 233 -19.41 -39.35 27.13
C ARG A 233 -19.46 -39.40 28.66
N ARG A 234 -18.34 -39.11 29.33
CA ARG A 234 -18.34 -38.50 30.68
C ARG A 234 -17.96 -37.03 30.58
N ARG A 235 -18.91 -36.21 30.12
CA ARG A 235 -18.80 -34.75 30.19
C ARG A 235 -18.84 -34.32 31.66
N MET A 236 -17.72 -33.86 32.22
CA MET A 236 -17.66 -33.36 33.60
C MET A 236 -18.41 -32.03 33.80
N ASN A 237 -18.72 -31.33 32.72
CA ASN A 237 -19.76 -30.30 32.65
C ASN A 237 -20.54 -30.47 31.33
N CYS A 238 -21.85 -30.32 31.41
CA CYS A 238 -22.73 -30.33 30.24
C CYS A 238 -22.52 -29.04 29.42
N THR A 239 -22.67 -29.10 28.09
CA THR A 239 -22.58 -27.89 27.24
C THR A 239 -23.77 -26.94 27.46
N VAL A 240 -23.70 -25.72 26.94
CA VAL A 240 -24.76 -24.70 27.08
C VAL A 240 -26.15 -25.20 26.61
N GLU A 241 -26.18 -26.18 25.70
CA GLU A 241 -27.39 -26.85 25.19
C GLU A 241 -27.70 -28.20 25.88
N GLU A 242 -27.11 -28.50 27.04
CA GLU A 242 -27.32 -29.75 27.80
C GLU A 242 -27.61 -29.49 29.29
N PHE A 243 -28.64 -30.15 29.84
CA PHE A 243 -28.98 -30.12 31.27
C PHE A 243 -28.27 -31.22 32.05
N ARG A 244 -27.86 -30.90 33.29
CA ARG A 244 -27.18 -31.85 34.19
C ARG A 244 -28.17 -32.46 35.19
N CYS A 245 -28.41 -33.76 35.03
CA CYS A 245 -29.13 -34.60 35.99
C CYS A 245 -28.39 -34.63 37.35
N ALA A 246 -29.07 -34.83 38.47
CA ALA A 246 -28.43 -34.85 39.80
C ALA A 246 -27.49 -36.07 39.98
N ASN A 247 -27.75 -37.17 39.28
CA ASN A 247 -26.86 -38.33 39.16
C ASN A 247 -25.56 -38.05 38.37
N GLY A 248 -25.43 -36.88 37.73
CA GLY A 248 -24.26 -36.45 36.96
C GLY A 248 -24.30 -36.77 35.47
N GLU A 249 -25.39 -37.31 34.93
CA GLU A 249 -25.58 -37.45 33.48
C GLU A 249 -25.96 -36.11 32.82
N CYS A 250 -25.65 -35.96 31.53
CA CYS A 250 -26.00 -34.79 30.72
C CYS A 250 -27.03 -35.19 29.67
N VAL A 251 -28.26 -34.69 29.81
CA VAL A 251 -29.32 -34.76 28.78
C VAL A 251 -29.34 -33.45 27.99
N ARG A 252 -30.08 -33.34 26.88
CA ARG A 252 -30.21 -32.05 26.18
C ARG A 252 -30.98 -31.05 27.03
N LEU A 253 -30.70 -29.76 26.91
CA LEU A 253 -31.44 -28.72 27.64
C LEU A 253 -32.92 -28.66 27.22
N ALA A 254 -33.21 -29.11 25.98
CA ALA A 254 -34.57 -29.30 25.46
C ALA A 254 -35.28 -30.56 26.00
N TRP A 255 -34.56 -31.43 26.72
CA TRP A 255 -35.07 -32.61 27.46
C TRP A 255 -35.05 -32.35 28.97
N LYS A 256 -35.14 -31.07 29.35
CA LYS A 256 -35.39 -30.66 30.72
C LYS A 256 -36.78 -30.05 30.73
N CYS A 257 -37.68 -30.59 31.55
CA CYS A 257 -39.06 -30.12 31.65
C CYS A 257 -39.86 -30.34 30.36
N ASP A 258 -39.63 -31.43 29.62
CA ASP A 258 -40.40 -31.78 28.42
C ASP A 258 -41.37 -32.96 28.63
N GLY A 259 -41.47 -33.44 29.87
CA GLY A 259 -42.50 -34.36 30.35
C GLY A 259 -42.13 -35.85 30.28
N ASP A 260 -41.02 -36.20 29.64
CA ASP A 260 -40.47 -37.55 29.61
C ASP A 260 -39.21 -37.63 30.52
N PRO A 261 -39.04 -38.70 31.32
CA PRO A 261 -37.89 -38.84 32.22
C PRO A 261 -36.66 -39.39 31.47
N ASP A 262 -35.90 -38.50 30.83
CA ASP A 262 -34.67 -38.82 30.10
C ASP A 262 -33.43 -38.98 31.00
N CYS A 263 -33.39 -38.27 32.13
CA CYS A 263 -32.45 -38.53 33.22
C CYS A 263 -32.84 -39.84 33.92
N LYS A 264 -31.87 -40.76 34.11
CA LYS A 264 -32.10 -42.03 34.83
C LYS A 264 -32.56 -41.87 36.28
N ASP A 265 -32.36 -40.70 36.88
CA ASP A 265 -32.81 -40.32 38.22
C ASP A 265 -34.05 -39.43 38.25
N LYS A 266 -34.58 -39.02 37.09
CA LYS A 266 -35.70 -38.10 36.90
C LYS A 266 -35.48 -36.66 37.40
N SER A 267 -34.23 -36.21 37.48
CA SER A 267 -33.90 -34.85 37.96
C SER A 267 -34.15 -33.73 36.94
N ASP A 268 -34.28 -34.08 35.66
CA ASP A 268 -34.81 -33.24 34.57
C ASP A 268 -36.21 -32.71 34.87
N GLU A 269 -37.09 -33.58 35.36
CA GLU A 269 -38.51 -33.30 35.62
C GLU A 269 -38.81 -32.89 37.08
N ALA A 270 -37.78 -32.75 37.92
CA ALA A 270 -37.95 -32.58 39.37
C ALA A 270 -38.07 -31.12 39.87
N ASP A 271 -37.59 -30.13 39.11
CA ASP A 271 -37.65 -28.71 39.46
C ASP A 271 -37.78 -27.84 38.20
N CYS A 272 -39.01 -27.83 37.69
CA CYS A 272 -39.40 -27.21 36.43
C CYS A 272 -40.27 -25.97 36.65
N PRO A 273 -39.91 -24.81 36.06
CA PRO A 273 -40.86 -23.73 35.90
C PRO A 273 -42.05 -24.24 35.07
N LEU A 274 -43.28 -23.78 35.37
CA LEU A 274 -44.45 -24.08 34.56
C LEU A 274 -44.17 -23.72 33.09
N LEU A 275 -44.23 -24.71 32.21
CA LEU A 275 -43.62 -24.67 30.87
C LEU A 275 -44.06 -23.46 30.05
N THR A 276 -43.08 -22.72 29.52
CA THR A 276 -43.20 -22.10 28.19
C THR A 276 -42.94 -23.18 27.13
N CYS A 277 -43.87 -23.35 26.21
CA CYS A 277 -43.94 -24.51 25.30
C CYS A 277 -42.88 -24.53 24.19
N ARG A 278 -42.80 -25.65 23.44
CA ARG A 278 -41.88 -25.81 22.31
C ARG A 278 -42.18 -24.79 21.18
N PRO A 279 -41.23 -24.46 20.27
CA PRO A 279 -41.42 -23.40 19.27
C PRO A 279 -42.57 -23.62 18.27
N ASP A 280 -43.00 -24.88 18.13
CA ASP A 280 -44.12 -25.37 17.32
C ASP A 280 -45.41 -25.59 18.14
N GLU A 281 -45.40 -25.22 19.43
CA GLU A 281 -46.51 -25.35 20.38
C GLU A 281 -46.94 -23.99 20.95
N PHE A 282 -48.25 -23.78 21.08
CA PHE A 282 -48.82 -22.63 21.76
C PHE A 282 -48.98 -22.91 23.26
N GLN A 283 -48.61 -21.92 24.08
CA GLN A 283 -48.78 -21.94 25.53
C GLN A 283 -50.14 -21.32 25.92
N CYS A 284 -51.01 -22.14 26.50
CA CYS A 284 -52.23 -21.70 27.17
C CYS A 284 -51.91 -20.74 28.33
N GLY A 285 -52.83 -19.83 28.70
CA GLY A 285 -52.64 -18.90 29.82
C GLY A 285 -52.46 -19.59 31.19
N ASP A 286 -52.99 -20.80 31.35
CA ASP A 286 -52.78 -21.70 32.49
C ASP A 286 -51.45 -22.49 32.43
N GLY A 287 -50.58 -22.22 31.45
CA GLY A 287 -49.26 -22.84 31.31
C GLY A 287 -49.27 -24.25 30.68
N SER A 288 -50.40 -24.69 30.12
CA SER A 288 -50.50 -25.92 29.34
C SER A 288 -49.98 -25.74 27.90
N CYS A 289 -49.50 -26.81 27.25
CA CYS A 289 -49.00 -26.76 25.88
C CYS A 289 -49.91 -27.50 24.90
N ILE A 290 -50.22 -26.85 23.76
CA ILE A 290 -50.93 -27.46 22.63
C ILE A 290 -50.14 -27.23 21.34
N HIS A 291 -50.19 -28.16 20.38
CA HIS A 291 -49.53 -27.98 19.08
C HIS A 291 -50.05 -26.70 18.37
N GLY A 292 -49.18 -25.88 17.78
CA GLY A 292 -49.52 -24.54 17.29
C GLY A 292 -50.59 -24.49 16.20
N THR A 293 -50.84 -25.60 15.51
CA THR A 293 -51.98 -25.74 14.57
C THR A 293 -53.34 -25.88 15.25
N LYS A 294 -53.38 -26.00 16.58
CA LYS A 294 -54.59 -26.05 17.39
C LYS A 294 -54.98 -24.70 17.98
N GLN A 295 -54.11 -23.70 17.89
CA GLN A 295 -54.44 -22.34 18.25
C GLN A 295 -55.41 -21.72 17.22
N CYS A 296 -56.43 -21.01 17.68
CA CYS A 296 -57.48 -20.40 16.85
C CYS A 296 -58.20 -21.37 15.88
N ASN A 297 -58.36 -22.64 16.24
CA ASN A 297 -58.99 -23.69 15.41
C ASN A 297 -60.51 -23.84 15.63
N LYS A 298 -61.12 -23.05 16.54
CA LYS A 298 -62.52 -23.09 17.01
C LYS A 298 -62.87 -24.28 17.90
N VAL A 299 -61.88 -24.95 18.46
CA VAL A 299 -61.99 -26.01 19.46
C VAL A 299 -61.22 -25.56 20.68
N HIS A 300 -61.82 -25.68 21.86
CA HIS A 300 -61.11 -25.42 23.11
C HIS A 300 -60.20 -26.61 23.42
N ASP A 301 -59.00 -26.58 22.84
CA ASP A 301 -57.88 -27.48 23.08
C ASP A 301 -57.10 -27.07 24.36
N CYS A 302 -57.11 -25.78 24.75
CA CYS A 302 -56.59 -25.29 26.03
C CYS A 302 -57.64 -25.41 27.18
N PRO A 303 -57.23 -25.82 28.40
CA PRO A 303 -58.14 -25.93 29.56
C PRO A 303 -58.83 -24.62 29.98
N ASP A 304 -58.18 -23.49 29.72
CA ASP A 304 -58.61 -22.13 30.06
C ASP A 304 -59.21 -21.35 28.88
N GLN A 305 -59.32 -21.99 27.70
CA GLN A 305 -59.75 -21.38 26.43
C GLN A 305 -58.80 -20.29 25.89
N SER A 306 -57.55 -20.22 26.37
CA SER A 306 -56.60 -19.20 25.93
C SER A 306 -56.17 -19.33 24.47
N ASP A 307 -56.26 -20.54 23.91
CA ASP A 307 -56.07 -20.87 22.48
C ASP A 307 -57.06 -20.19 21.54
N GLU A 308 -58.25 -19.87 22.03
CA GLU A 308 -59.30 -19.14 21.32
C GLU A 308 -59.45 -17.70 21.83
N SER A 309 -58.74 -17.34 22.91
CA SER A 309 -58.77 -15.99 23.49
C SER A 309 -57.85 -15.03 22.71
N GLY A 310 -58.41 -13.92 22.23
CA GLY A 310 -57.68 -12.98 21.39
C GLY A 310 -57.59 -13.36 19.90
N CYS A 311 -58.02 -14.57 19.52
CA CYS A 311 -58.27 -14.93 18.13
C CYS A 311 -59.41 -14.06 17.57
N VAL A 312 -59.09 -13.08 16.74
CA VAL A 312 -60.09 -12.18 16.14
C VAL A 312 -60.82 -12.91 15.01
N ASN A 313 -61.74 -13.81 15.37
CA ASN A 313 -62.83 -14.37 14.53
C ASN A 313 -62.49 -14.72 13.06
N GLY A 314 -61.29 -15.27 12.78
CA GLY A 314 -60.86 -15.61 11.41
C GLY A 314 -60.94 -14.42 10.45
N LEU A 315 -60.69 -13.21 10.97
CA LEU A 315 -60.97 -11.95 10.31
C LEU A 315 -59.76 -11.52 9.48
N ASN A 316 -59.53 -12.23 8.38
CA ASN A 316 -58.42 -12.07 7.45
C ASN A 316 -58.10 -10.58 7.20
N GLU A 317 -57.06 -10.05 7.84
CA GLU A 317 -56.79 -8.60 7.79
C GLU A 317 -56.34 -8.16 6.38
N CYS A 318 -55.79 -9.09 5.61
CA CYS A 318 -55.49 -8.88 4.18
C CYS A 318 -56.75 -8.58 3.34
N SER A 319 -57.94 -9.04 3.76
CA SER A 319 -59.22 -8.69 3.11
C SER A 319 -59.68 -7.26 3.43
N LEU A 320 -59.12 -6.63 4.46
CA LEU A 320 -59.39 -5.25 4.85
C LEU A 320 -58.25 -4.33 4.39
N ASN A 321 -58.41 -3.73 3.20
CA ASN A 321 -57.43 -2.81 2.62
C ASN A 321 -56.01 -3.41 2.52
N ASN A 322 -55.91 -4.71 2.19
CA ASN A 322 -54.64 -5.45 2.08
C ASN A 322 -53.82 -5.46 3.39
N GLY A 323 -54.45 -5.38 4.57
CA GLY A 323 -53.75 -5.17 5.84
C GLY A 323 -53.00 -3.83 5.94
N GLY A 324 -53.22 -2.90 5.00
CA GLY A 324 -52.35 -1.74 4.80
C GLY A 324 -50.98 -2.09 4.21
N CYS A 325 -50.77 -3.33 3.74
CA CYS A 325 -49.62 -3.72 2.94
C CYS A 325 -49.70 -3.11 1.54
N SER A 326 -48.56 -2.65 1.02
CA SER A 326 -48.47 -2.03 -0.30
C SER A 326 -48.61 -3.01 -1.47
N HIS A 327 -48.16 -4.26 -1.29
CA HIS A 327 -48.15 -5.28 -2.35
C HIS A 327 -48.75 -6.60 -1.86
N ILE A 328 -47.98 -7.47 -1.21
CA ILE A 328 -48.44 -8.80 -0.78
C ILE A 328 -48.75 -8.75 0.71
N CYS A 329 -49.90 -9.29 1.10
CA CYS A 329 -50.29 -9.51 2.48
C CYS A 329 -50.49 -11.02 2.69
N LEU A 330 -49.81 -11.59 3.68
CA LEU A 330 -49.99 -12.98 4.10
C LEU A 330 -50.70 -13.01 5.46
N ASP A 331 -51.88 -13.61 5.44
CA ASP A 331 -52.71 -13.86 6.60
C ASP A 331 -52.11 -14.99 7.43
N ARG A 332 -51.94 -14.80 8.75
CA ARG A 332 -51.47 -15.82 9.68
C ARG A 332 -52.58 -16.15 10.69
N PRO A 333 -52.50 -17.28 11.41
CA PRO A 333 -53.46 -17.61 12.48
C PRO A 333 -53.55 -16.53 13.58
N ILE A 334 -52.48 -15.74 13.74
CA ILE A 334 -52.45 -14.55 14.60
C ILE A 334 -51.92 -13.36 13.78
N GLY A 335 -52.83 -12.48 13.34
CA GLY A 335 -52.50 -11.28 12.55
C GLY A 335 -51.97 -11.57 11.15
N TYR A 336 -51.28 -10.59 10.57
CA TYR A 336 -50.83 -10.64 9.17
C TYR A 336 -49.41 -10.08 9.02
N GLU A 337 -48.72 -10.47 7.96
CA GLU A 337 -47.43 -9.91 7.57
C GLU A 337 -47.43 -9.42 6.12
N CYS A 338 -46.68 -8.35 5.85
CA CYS A 338 -46.54 -7.80 4.50
C CYS A 338 -45.27 -8.34 3.85
N HIS A 339 -45.39 -8.80 2.60
CA HIS A 339 -44.28 -9.23 1.76
C HIS A 339 -44.19 -8.37 0.50
N CYS A 340 -43.02 -8.40 -0.13
CA CYS A 340 -42.73 -7.69 -1.36
C CYS A 340 -42.50 -8.68 -2.52
N PRO A 341 -42.88 -8.31 -3.76
CA PRO A 341 -42.51 -9.09 -4.93
C PRO A 341 -40.99 -9.05 -5.16
N THR A 342 -40.46 -9.95 -5.99
CA THR A 342 -39.06 -9.94 -6.41
C THR A 342 -38.67 -8.57 -7.00
N GLY A 343 -37.47 -8.08 -6.67
CA GLY A 343 -37.01 -6.73 -7.00
C GLY A 343 -37.43 -5.64 -6.00
N TYR A 344 -38.13 -5.99 -4.91
CA TYR A 344 -38.61 -5.03 -3.91
C TYR A 344 -38.32 -5.49 -2.47
N GLN A 345 -38.01 -4.53 -1.59
CA GLN A 345 -37.71 -4.75 -0.17
C GLN A 345 -38.66 -3.97 0.75
N LEU A 346 -38.90 -4.51 1.94
CA LEU A 346 -39.89 -3.97 2.89
C LEU A 346 -39.26 -2.84 3.73
N LEU A 347 -39.73 -1.60 3.55
CA LEU A 347 -39.21 -0.40 4.23
C LEU A 347 -39.79 -0.28 5.64
N ASP A 348 -41.11 -0.04 5.77
CA ASP A 348 -41.77 0.25 7.05
C ASP A 348 -42.70 -0.89 7.51
N LYS A 349 -42.26 -2.14 7.39
CA LYS A 349 -43.06 -3.37 7.62
C LYS A 349 -44.36 -3.50 6.80
N ARG A 350 -44.63 -2.57 5.87
CA ARG A 350 -45.88 -2.46 5.08
C ARG A 350 -45.65 -1.98 3.65
N THR A 351 -44.78 -0.98 3.50
CA THR A 351 -44.37 -0.37 2.24
C THR A 351 -43.22 -1.13 1.62
N CYS A 352 -43.33 -1.46 0.33
CA CYS A 352 -42.23 -2.02 -0.45
C CYS A 352 -41.53 -0.89 -1.23
N GLY A 353 -40.26 -0.71 -0.96
CA GLY A 353 -39.35 0.07 -1.79
C GLY A 353 -38.76 -0.80 -2.90
N ASP A 354 -38.28 -0.12 -3.94
CA ASP A 354 -37.40 -0.71 -4.93
C ASP A 354 -36.13 -1.24 -4.25
N ILE A 355 -35.56 -2.35 -4.73
CA ILE A 355 -34.17 -2.70 -4.44
C ILE A 355 -33.34 -2.03 -5.53
N ASP A 356 -32.36 -1.21 -5.16
CA ASP A 356 -31.37 -0.76 -6.15
C ASP A 356 -30.27 -1.80 -6.23
N GLU A 357 -30.38 -2.76 -7.16
CA GLU A 357 -29.33 -3.77 -7.31
C GLU A 357 -27.99 -3.16 -7.74
N CYS A 358 -27.96 -1.96 -8.32
CA CYS A 358 -26.71 -1.33 -8.77
C CYS A 358 -25.88 -0.73 -7.62
N GLU A 359 -26.45 -0.55 -6.43
CA GLU A 359 -25.68 -0.33 -5.20
C GLU A 359 -24.86 -1.58 -4.81
N SER A 360 -25.29 -2.78 -5.21
CA SER A 360 -24.50 -4.01 -5.03
C SER A 360 -23.35 -4.05 -6.04
N PRO A 361 -22.08 -4.14 -5.60
CA PRO A 361 -20.93 -4.23 -6.51
C PRO A 361 -20.99 -5.46 -7.44
N ASN A 362 -21.77 -6.48 -7.06
CA ASN A 362 -21.85 -7.78 -7.73
C ASN A 362 -23.01 -7.93 -8.72
N ALA A 363 -23.91 -6.96 -8.87
CA ALA A 363 -25.10 -7.13 -9.72
C ALA A 363 -24.77 -7.35 -11.20
N CYS A 364 -23.79 -6.60 -11.74
CA CYS A 364 -23.35 -6.70 -13.13
C CYS A 364 -21.82 -6.76 -13.24
N SER A 365 -21.31 -7.44 -14.27
CA SER A 365 -19.87 -7.49 -14.56
C SER A 365 -19.28 -6.17 -15.06
N GLN A 366 -20.13 -5.30 -15.63
CA GLN A 366 -19.75 -4.01 -16.22
C GLN A 366 -20.77 -2.90 -15.87
N ILE A 367 -21.64 -2.51 -16.79
CA ILE A 367 -22.63 -1.44 -16.58
C ILE A 367 -23.86 -2.06 -15.91
N CYS A 368 -24.39 -1.41 -14.87
CA CYS A 368 -25.65 -1.74 -14.23
C CYS A 368 -26.62 -0.57 -14.40
N ILE A 369 -27.86 -0.87 -14.80
CA ILE A 369 -28.95 0.10 -14.90
C ILE A 369 -30.12 -0.44 -14.07
N ASN A 370 -30.42 0.23 -12.95
CA ASN A 370 -31.56 -0.10 -12.11
C ASN A 370 -32.88 0.37 -12.79
N TYR A 371 -33.90 -0.47 -12.74
CA TYR A 371 -35.28 -0.14 -13.09
C TYR A 371 -36.20 -0.58 -11.95
N LYS A 372 -37.39 0.01 -11.89
CA LYS A 372 -38.30 -0.25 -10.78
C LYS A 372 -38.80 -1.71 -10.75
N GLY A 373 -38.18 -2.54 -9.91
CA GLY A 373 -38.44 -3.96 -9.72
C GLY A 373 -37.61 -4.94 -10.58
N ASP A 374 -36.61 -4.47 -11.33
CA ASP A 374 -35.70 -5.31 -12.13
C ASP A 374 -34.46 -4.50 -12.56
N PHE A 375 -33.33 -5.14 -12.83
CA PHE A 375 -32.12 -4.45 -13.27
C PHE A 375 -31.58 -5.01 -14.59
N LYS A 376 -30.88 -4.17 -15.36
CA LYS A 376 -30.28 -4.56 -16.64
C LYS A 376 -28.77 -4.37 -16.60
N CYS A 377 -28.04 -5.42 -16.97
CA CYS A 377 -26.62 -5.32 -17.25
C CYS A 377 -26.35 -4.95 -18.71
N GLU A 378 -25.41 -4.05 -18.93
CA GLU A 378 -24.89 -3.69 -20.26
C GLU A 378 -23.35 -3.74 -20.27
N CYS A 379 -22.77 -3.75 -21.47
CA CYS A 379 -21.33 -3.89 -21.67
C CYS A 379 -20.72 -2.60 -22.27
N TYR A 380 -19.47 -2.32 -21.92
CA TYR A 380 -18.69 -1.23 -22.50
C TYR A 380 -18.31 -1.54 -23.95
N GLN A 381 -17.95 -0.51 -24.71
CA GLN A 381 -17.50 -0.65 -26.10
C GLN A 381 -16.33 -1.64 -26.22
N GLY A 382 -16.43 -2.58 -27.17
CA GLY A 382 -15.46 -3.67 -27.35
C GLY A 382 -15.75 -4.92 -26.50
N TYR A 383 -16.83 -4.93 -25.71
CA TYR A 383 -17.31 -6.10 -25.00
C TYR A 383 -18.72 -6.47 -25.47
N GLU A 384 -18.96 -7.77 -25.66
CA GLU A 384 -20.27 -8.35 -25.97
C GLU A 384 -20.83 -9.11 -24.75
N MET A 385 -22.15 -9.15 -24.61
CA MET A 385 -22.81 -9.91 -23.54
C MET A 385 -22.91 -11.38 -23.93
N ASP A 386 -22.26 -12.26 -23.17
CA ASP A 386 -22.38 -13.71 -23.35
C ASP A 386 -23.81 -14.16 -23.03
N PRO A 387 -24.55 -14.78 -23.98
CA PRO A 387 -25.94 -15.19 -23.78
C PRO A 387 -26.11 -16.34 -22.78
N VAL A 388 -25.04 -17.07 -22.44
CA VAL A 388 -25.06 -18.18 -21.48
C VAL A 388 -24.70 -17.67 -20.08
N THR A 389 -23.56 -17.00 -19.92
CA THR A 389 -23.07 -16.58 -18.59
C THR A 389 -23.64 -15.25 -18.11
N LYS A 390 -24.25 -14.45 -19.01
CA LYS A 390 -24.66 -13.04 -18.75
C LYS A 390 -23.49 -12.17 -18.24
N THR A 391 -22.27 -12.48 -18.67
CA THR A 391 -21.07 -11.66 -18.41
C THR A 391 -20.60 -10.97 -19.68
N CYS A 392 -19.98 -9.81 -19.52
CA CYS A 392 -19.39 -9.07 -20.64
C CYS A 392 -18.00 -9.63 -21.00
N LYS A 393 -17.87 -10.16 -22.22
CA LYS A 393 -16.66 -10.78 -22.77
C LYS A 393 -16.08 -9.95 -23.91
N ALA A 394 -14.75 -9.94 -24.05
CA ALA A 394 -14.06 -9.12 -25.02
C ALA A 394 -14.29 -9.58 -26.46
N GLU A 395 -14.51 -8.64 -27.38
CA GLU A 395 -14.64 -8.93 -28.81
C GLU A 395 -13.25 -9.16 -29.46
N GLY A 396 -13.14 -10.20 -30.29
CA GLY A 396 -11.99 -10.39 -31.19
C GLY A 396 -10.86 -11.29 -30.65
N LYS A 397 -9.74 -10.70 -30.23
CA LYS A 397 -8.52 -11.46 -29.88
C LYS A 397 -8.65 -12.10 -28.49
N SER A 398 -8.23 -13.36 -28.34
CA SER A 398 -8.12 -13.97 -27.00
C SER A 398 -7.09 -13.20 -26.15
N PRO A 399 -7.37 -12.89 -24.88
CA PRO A 399 -6.37 -12.37 -23.97
C PRO A 399 -5.33 -13.44 -23.67
N TYR A 400 -4.13 -13.02 -23.28
CA TYR A 400 -3.16 -13.90 -22.62
C TYR A 400 -2.45 -13.14 -21.50
N LEU A 401 -1.98 -13.86 -20.50
CA LEU A 401 -1.24 -13.31 -19.37
C LEU A 401 0.25 -13.40 -19.67
N MET A 402 1.04 -12.39 -19.31
CA MET A 402 2.50 -12.45 -19.27
C MET A 402 2.97 -12.31 -17.83
N PHE A 403 3.93 -13.13 -17.40
CA PHE A 403 4.46 -13.10 -16.04
C PHE A 403 5.97 -13.40 -15.99
N THR A 404 6.66 -12.83 -15.01
CA THR A 404 8.08 -13.13 -14.73
C THR A 404 8.22 -14.42 -13.93
N ASN A 405 9.25 -15.22 -14.23
CA ASN A 405 9.62 -16.43 -13.50
C ASN A 405 11.13 -16.44 -13.18
N ARG A 406 11.64 -15.35 -12.58
CA ARG A 406 13.05 -15.08 -12.21
C ARG A 406 14.06 -15.05 -13.36
N HIS A 407 14.23 -16.18 -14.05
CA HIS A 407 15.23 -16.39 -15.10
C HIS A 407 14.65 -16.35 -16.51
N GLU A 408 13.37 -16.02 -16.64
CA GLU A 408 12.63 -16.00 -17.90
C GLU A 408 11.34 -15.20 -17.75
N ILE A 409 10.72 -14.86 -18.88
CA ILE A 409 9.36 -14.31 -18.94
C ILE A 409 8.51 -15.26 -19.78
N ARG A 410 7.36 -15.67 -19.25
CA ARG A 410 6.44 -16.64 -19.87
C ARG A 410 5.08 -16.01 -20.13
N ARG A 411 4.30 -16.65 -21.01
CA ARG A 411 2.90 -16.31 -21.26
C ARG A 411 1.98 -17.53 -21.15
N VAL A 412 0.74 -17.28 -20.76
CA VAL A 412 -0.32 -18.29 -20.69
C VAL A 412 -1.66 -17.75 -21.21
N ASP A 413 -2.30 -18.47 -22.14
CA ASP A 413 -3.69 -18.21 -22.54
C ASP A 413 -4.64 -18.80 -21.48
N PRO A 414 -5.46 -17.98 -20.77
CA PRO A 414 -6.29 -18.47 -19.67
C PRO A 414 -7.46 -19.35 -20.12
N VAL A 415 -7.79 -19.38 -21.42
CA VAL A 415 -8.88 -20.18 -21.99
C VAL A 415 -8.34 -21.45 -22.63
N LYS A 416 -7.32 -21.33 -23.49
CA LYS A 416 -6.72 -22.48 -24.21
C LYS A 416 -5.70 -23.25 -23.37
N LYS A 417 -5.22 -22.66 -22.26
CA LYS A 417 -4.04 -23.10 -21.50
C LYS A 417 -2.79 -23.29 -22.37
N ASP A 418 -2.69 -22.54 -23.46
CA ASP A 418 -1.47 -22.48 -24.27
C ASP A 418 -0.39 -21.75 -23.48
N TYR A 419 0.76 -22.41 -23.31
CA TYR A 419 1.80 -22.02 -22.36
C TYR A 419 3.15 -21.98 -23.08
N SER A 420 3.77 -20.80 -23.13
CA SER A 420 5.00 -20.60 -23.90
C SER A 420 5.95 -19.59 -23.26
N GLN A 421 7.24 -19.79 -23.50
CA GLN A 421 8.29 -18.86 -23.11
C GLN A 421 8.35 -17.68 -24.10
N VAL A 422 8.49 -16.46 -23.57
CA VAL A 422 8.57 -15.22 -24.38
C VAL A 422 10.02 -14.75 -24.47
N LEU A 423 10.68 -14.60 -23.32
CA LEU A 423 12.10 -14.27 -23.23
C LEU A 423 12.82 -15.31 -22.38
N ALA A 424 13.87 -15.90 -22.93
CA ALA A 424 14.77 -16.80 -22.22
C ALA A 424 15.89 -16.03 -21.51
N THR A 425 16.48 -16.65 -20.48
CA THR A 425 17.79 -16.28 -19.89
C THR A 425 17.87 -14.85 -19.35
N GLN A 426 17.04 -14.54 -18.36
CA GLN A 426 17.18 -13.37 -17.48
C GLN A 426 17.98 -13.74 -16.21
N LYS A 427 18.52 -12.77 -15.47
CA LYS A 427 19.25 -13.06 -14.21
C LYS A 427 18.31 -13.02 -13.02
N ASN A 428 17.52 -11.96 -12.87
CA ASN A 428 16.52 -11.83 -11.82
C ASN A 428 15.42 -10.83 -12.25
N ALA A 429 14.61 -11.21 -13.23
CA ALA A 429 13.48 -10.42 -13.70
C ALA A 429 12.32 -10.45 -12.69
N VAL A 430 11.80 -9.27 -12.32
CA VAL A 430 10.85 -9.10 -11.21
C VAL A 430 9.57 -8.41 -11.65
N ALA A 431 9.66 -7.14 -12.02
CA ALA A 431 8.53 -6.33 -12.50
C ALA A 431 8.48 -6.33 -14.02
N LEU A 432 7.28 -6.24 -14.60
CA LEU A 432 7.09 -6.13 -16.04
C LEU A 432 5.82 -5.35 -16.41
N ASP A 433 5.85 -4.59 -17.51
CA ASP A 433 4.66 -4.05 -18.14
C ASP A 433 4.83 -4.01 -19.67
N ILE A 434 3.74 -3.81 -20.39
CA ILE A 434 3.65 -4.01 -21.84
C ILE A 434 3.02 -2.81 -22.54
N ASP A 435 3.50 -2.53 -23.74
CA ASP A 435 2.81 -1.70 -24.72
C ASP A 435 2.10 -2.64 -25.70
N VAL A 436 0.79 -2.78 -25.55
CA VAL A 436 -0.02 -3.68 -26.37
C VAL A 436 -0.16 -3.16 -27.81
N ALA A 437 -0.11 -1.84 -28.00
CA ALA A 437 -0.26 -1.21 -29.32
C ALA A 437 1.01 -1.38 -30.17
N ASN A 438 2.19 -1.21 -29.56
CA ASN A 438 3.50 -1.33 -30.22
C ASN A 438 4.16 -2.70 -30.03
N ASN A 439 3.46 -3.66 -29.42
CA ASN A 439 3.92 -5.03 -29.15
C ASN A 439 5.31 -5.08 -28.49
N ARG A 440 5.48 -4.28 -27.43
CA ARG A 440 6.75 -4.09 -26.73
C ARG A 440 6.61 -4.46 -25.26
N LEU A 441 7.62 -5.11 -24.72
CA LEU A 441 7.73 -5.52 -23.32
C LEU A 441 8.79 -4.67 -22.62
N PHE A 442 8.49 -4.29 -21.39
CA PHE A 442 9.40 -3.63 -20.46
C PHE A 442 9.51 -4.51 -19.21
N TRP A 443 10.73 -4.68 -18.69
CA TRP A 443 10.94 -5.44 -17.47
C TRP A 443 12.15 -4.95 -16.71
N CYS A 444 12.18 -5.23 -15.42
CA CYS A 444 13.31 -4.88 -14.57
C CYS A 444 14.05 -6.12 -14.06
N ASP A 445 15.39 -6.10 -14.14
CA ASP A 445 16.28 -7.14 -13.61
C ASP A 445 17.01 -6.62 -12.36
N ARG A 446 16.73 -7.21 -11.19
CA ARG A 446 17.35 -6.82 -9.90
C ARG A 446 18.81 -7.21 -9.78
N PHE A 447 19.32 -8.16 -10.57
CA PHE A 447 20.73 -8.59 -10.49
C PHE A 447 21.63 -7.59 -11.20
N HIS A 448 21.25 -7.17 -12.41
CA HIS A 448 21.99 -6.11 -13.13
C HIS A 448 21.59 -4.69 -12.71
N ARG A 449 20.48 -4.53 -11.97
CA ARG A 449 19.84 -3.25 -11.61
C ARG A 449 19.52 -2.40 -12.84
N ASN A 450 18.92 -3.01 -13.85
CA ASN A 450 18.60 -2.36 -15.12
C ASN A 450 17.13 -2.53 -15.47
N ILE A 451 16.54 -1.49 -16.06
CA ILE A 451 15.25 -1.59 -16.76
C ILE A 451 15.53 -1.79 -18.25
N TYR A 452 14.92 -2.82 -18.82
CA TYR A 452 15.08 -3.24 -20.20
C TYR A 452 13.81 -3.08 -21.01
N SER A 453 13.97 -2.97 -22.33
CA SER A 453 12.88 -3.06 -23.30
C SER A 453 13.26 -3.94 -24.49
N ALA A 454 12.27 -4.66 -25.02
CA ALA A 454 12.37 -5.41 -26.26
C ALA A 454 11.00 -5.48 -26.95
N LEU A 455 10.99 -5.68 -28.26
CA LEU A 455 9.78 -6.11 -28.95
C LEU A 455 9.41 -7.54 -28.49
N ILE A 456 8.12 -7.85 -28.46
CA ILE A 456 7.64 -9.20 -28.13
C ILE A 456 7.84 -10.09 -29.38
N PRO A 457 8.59 -11.21 -29.28
CA PRO A 457 8.86 -12.05 -30.45
C PRO A 457 7.61 -12.80 -30.93
N GLU A 458 7.16 -12.51 -32.15
CA GLU A 458 6.05 -13.22 -32.81
C GLU A 458 6.52 -14.41 -33.69
N ALA A 459 7.83 -14.57 -33.88
CA ALA A 459 8.45 -15.69 -34.59
C ALA A 459 9.91 -15.86 -34.14
N SER A 460 10.65 -16.79 -34.77
CA SER A 460 12.04 -17.20 -34.45
C SER A 460 13.13 -16.14 -34.72
N VAL A 461 12.83 -14.85 -34.57
CA VAL A 461 13.79 -13.75 -34.56
C VAL A 461 14.06 -13.37 -33.10
N PRO A 462 15.31 -13.50 -32.60
CA PRO A 462 15.63 -13.05 -31.25
C PRO A 462 15.42 -11.54 -31.17
N SER A 463 14.66 -11.10 -30.16
CA SER A 463 14.35 -9.67 -29.98
C SER A 463 15.55 -8.96 -29.37
N GLN A 464 15.96 -7.83 -29.96
CA GLN A 464 17.08 -7.06 -29.45
C GLN A 464 16.69 -6.37 -28.14
N GLN A 465 17.31 -6.78 -27.05
CA GLN A 465 17.19 -6.17 -25.73
C GLN A 465 17.93 -4.82 -25.72
N VAL A 466 17.26 -3.79 -25.22
CA VAL A 466 17.80 -2.44 -25.04
C VAL A 466 17.72 -2.07 -23.56
N THR A 467 18.82 -1.58 -22.99
CA THR A 467 18.83 -0.99 -21.64
C THR A 467 18.25 0.42 -21.73
N LEU A 468 17.23 0.72 -20.93
CA LEU A 468 16.62 2.06 -20.84
C LEU A 468 17.15 2.83 -19.63
N VAL A 469 17.24 2.17 -18.48
CA VAL A 469 17.74 2.75 -17.24
C VAL A 469 18.79 1.81 -16.67
N ASP A 470 19.91 2.39 -16.24
CA ASP A 470 21.10 1.68 -15.78
C ASP A 470 21.20 1.57 -14.25
N SER A 471 22.17 0.76 -13.81
CA SER A 471 22.52 0.51 -12.42
C SER A 471 23.04 1.73 -11.65
N GLY A 472 23.38 2.83 -12.33
CA GLY A 472 23.73 4.10 -11.68
C GLY A 472 22.51 4.84 -11.13
N SER A 473 21.30 4.37 -11.46
CA SER A 473 20.03 5.07 -11.20
C SER A 473 19.03 4.23 -10.41
N LEU A 474 19.36 2.95 -10.18
CA LEU A 474 18.47 1.91 -9.66
C LEU A 474 19.18 1.12 -8.56
N LEU A 475 18.49 0.87 -7.44
CA LEU A 475 19.02 0.08 -6.33
C LEU A 475 18.20 -1.19 -6.10
N SER A 476 16.90 -1.07 -5.86
CA SER A 476 15.95 -2.20 -5.79
C SER A 476 14.59 -1.82 -6.41
N PRO A 477 14.52 -1.73 -7.74
CA PRO A 477 13.25 -1.58 -8.46
C PRO A 477 12.34 -2.81 -8.29
N GLU A 478 11.10 -2.60 -7.82
CA GLU A 478 10.15 -3.67 -7.47
C GLU A 478 8.83 -3.64 -8.27
N GLY A 479 8.44 -2.49 -8.84
CA GLY A 479 7.23 -2.34 -9.64
C GLY A 479 7.45 -1.38 -10.80
N LEU A 480 6.71 -1.59 -11.89
CA LEU A 480 6.91 -0.91 -13.16
C LEU A 480 5.55 -0.75 -13.87
N ALA A 481 5.27 0.43 -14.41
CA ALA A 481 4.02 0.72 -15.10
C ALA A 481 4.20 1.73 -16.25
N LEU A 482 3.53 1.48 -17.37
CA LEU A 482 3.62 2.27 -18.59
C LEU A 482 2.41 3.19 -18.79
N ASP A 483 2.66 4.46 -19.04
CA ASP A 483 1.70 5.36 -19.67
C ASP A 483 1.70 5.12 -21.19
N TRP A 484 0.78 4.30 -21.67
CA TRP A 484 0.60 4.01 -23.09
C TRP A 484 -0.04 5.16 -23.90
N VAL A 485 -0.43 6.27 -23.26
CA VAL A 485 -1.03 7.44 -23.91
C VAL A 485 0.02 8.53 -24.16
N GLN A 486 0.97 8.73 -23.24
CA GLN A 486 2.04 9.73 -23.37
C GLN A 486 3.45 9.13 -23.53
N HIS A 487 3.56 7.80 -23.49
CA HIS A 487 4.82 7.07 -23.63
C HIS A 487 5.87 7.41 -22.55
N ASN A 488 5.39 7.50 -21.31
CA ASN A 488 6.22 7.66 -20.10
C ASN A 488 6.22 6.35 -19.28
N LEU A 489 7.37 5.96 -18.74
CA LEU A 489 7.55 4.76 -17.93
C LEU A 489 7.78 5.14 -16.47
N TYR A 490 7.04 4.54 -15.56
CA TYR A 490 7.07 4.81 -14.12
C TYR A 490 7.55 3.57 -13.38
N TRP A 491 8.30 3.76 -12.29
CA TRP A 491 8.72 2.66 -11.43
C TRP A 491 8.85 3.09 -9.97
N THR A 492 8.78 2.09 -9.10
CA THR A 492 9.07 2.15 -7.67
C THR A 492 10.47 1.57 -7.43
N ASP A 493 11.24 2.18 -6.53
CA ASP A 493 12.51 1.63 -6.05
C ASP A 493 12.50 1.60 -4.51
N SER A 494 12.52 0.40 -3.92
CA SER A 494 12.50 0.18 -2.47
C SER A 494 13.84 0.48 -1.80
N GLY A 495 14.93 0.39 -2.57
CA GLY A 495 16.28 0.71 -2.11
C GLY A 495 16.51 2.22 -2.00
N HIS A 496 16.19 2.96 -3.07
CA HIS A 496 16.24 4.42 -3.05
C HIS A 496 15.03 5.07 -2.35
N LYS A 497 13.97 4.29 -2.08
CA LYS A 497 12.70 4.74 -1.49
C LYS A 497 12.04 5.85 -2.32
N THR A 498 11.91 5.60 -3.63
CA THR A 498 11.38 6.57 -4.60
C THR A 498 10.28 6.03 -5.51
N VAL A 499 9.46 6.94 -6.03
CA VAL A 499 8.68 6.77 -7.27
C VAL A 499 9.28 7.71 -8.33
N SER A 500 9.64 7.15 -9.49
CA SER A 500 10.34 7.86 -10.56
C SER A 500 9.65 7.66 -11.91
N VAL A 501 9.90 8.59 -12.83
CA VAL A 501 9.40 8.56 -14.22
C VAL A 501 10.53 8.80 -15.21
N ALA A 502 10.45 8.15 -16.38
CA ALA A 502 11.30 8.41 -17.53
C ALA A 502 10.54 8.34 -18.86
N SER A 503 11.13 8.86 -19.93
CA SER A 503 10.66 8.65 -21.31
C SER A 503 10.77 7.16 -21.69
N ALA A 504 9.67 6.53 -22.10
CA ALA A 504 9.58 5.07 -22.13
C ALA A 504 10.45 4.39 -23.20
N TYR A 505 10.72 5.04 -24.33
CA TYR A 505 11.42 4.40 -25.45
C TYR A 505 12.93 4.70 -25.53
N ASP A 506 13.39 5.75 -24.85
CA ASP A 506 14.80 6.16 -24.88
C ASP A 506 15.48 6.20 -23.49
N GLY A 507 14.71 6.30 -22.39
CA GLY A 507 15.25 6.42 -21.02
C GLY A 507 16.02 7.72 -20.73
N LEU A 508 16.16 8.62 -21.72
CA LEU A 508 17.07 9.77 -21.66
C LEU A 508 16.57 10.88 -20.73
N LYS A 509 15.25 11.07 -20.68
CA LYS A 509 14.60 12.05 -19.82
C LYS A 509 14.06 11.35 -18.58
N ARG A 510 14.46 11.79 -17.37
CA ARG A 510 14.10 11.16 -16.09
C ARG A 510 13.86 12.17 -14.96
N LYS A 511 12.94 11.87 -14.06
CA LYS A 511 12.67 12.68 -12.85
C LYS A 511 12.23 11.79 -11.70
N VAL A 512 12.73 12.07 -10.50
CA VAL A 512 12.17 11.53 -9.25
C VAL A 512 10.92 12.34 -8.89
N LEU A 513 9.78 11.68 -8.74
CA LEU A 513 8.48 12.32 -8.45
C LEU A 513 8.15 12.33 -6.96
N VAL A 514 8.51 11.25 -6.26
CA VAL A 514 8.29 11.08 -4.82
C VAL A 514 9.52 10.45 -4.20
N ASP A 515 10.05 11.06 -3.16
CA ASP A 515 11.27 10.69 -2.43
C ASP A 515 11.11 10.81 -0.89
N THR A 516 9.92 11.18 -0.43
CA THR A 516 9.56 11.44 0.96
C THR A 516 8.51 10.46 1.46
N GLU A 517 8.53 10.11 2.74
CA GLU A 517 7.55 9.21 3.38
C GLU A 517 7.28 7.90 2.59
N LEU A 518 8.30 7.36 1.94
CA LEU A 518 8.29 6.02 1.35
C LEU A 518 9.22 5.14 2.19
N SER A 519 8.76 3.94 2.53
CA SER A 519 9.56 2.93 3.21
C SER A 519 9.87 1.82 2.23
N GLU A 520 8.89 1.00 1.85
CA GLU A 520 9.08 -0.13 0.96
C GLU A 520 8.05 -0.09 -0.19
N PRO A 521 8.15 0.89 -1.11
CA PRO A 521 7.28 0.97 -2.27
C PRO A 521 7.46 -0.24 -3.20
N ARG A 522 6.36 -0.95 -3.48
CA ARG A 522 6.35 -2.19 -4.29
C ARG A 522 5.57 -2.01 -5.59
N ALA A 523 4.29 -2.31 -5.64
CA ALA A 523 3.55 -2.31 -6.89
C ALA A 523 3.06 -0.89 -7.26
N ILE A 524 2.98 -0.60 -8.56
CA ILE A 524 2.49 0.67 -9.10
C ILE A 524 1.53 0.41 -10.26
N ALA A 525 0.46 1.19 -10.36
CA ALA A 525 -0.50 1.16 -11.46
C ALA A 525 -0.91 2.58 -11.86
N LEU A 526 -1.18 2.77 -13.14
CA LEU A 526 -1.47 4.09 -13.73
C LEU A 526 -2.88 4.15 -14.30
N ASP A 527 -3.48 5.33 -14.20
CA ASP A 527 -4.67 5.73 -14.95
C ASP A 527 -4.32 6.87 -15.92
N PRO A 528 -3.81 6.55 -17.12
CA PRO A 528 -3.49 7.54 -18.15
C PRO A 528 -4.70 8.28 -18.71
N GLN A 529 -5.94 7.90 -18.38
CA GLN A 529 -7.12 8.64 -18.84
C GLN A 529 -7.36 9.86 -17.93
N HIS A 530 -7.29 9.67 -16.61
CA HIS A 530 -7.53 10.72 -15.60
C HIS A 530 -6.24 11.36 -15.04
N GLY A 531 -5.06 10.83 -15.34
CA GLY A 531 -3.77 11.41 -14.95
C GLY A 531 -3.36 11.10 -13.51
N PHE A 532 -3.72 9.92 -12.99
CA PHE A 532 -3.38 9.47 -11.63
C PHE A 532 -2.47 8.24 -11.63
N MET A 533 -1.63 8.13 -10.62
CA MET A 533 -0.83 6.94 -10.30
C MET A 533 -1.14 6.46 -8.89
N TYR A 534 -1.06 5.15 -8.69
CA TYR A 534 -1.39 4.46 -7.45
C TYR A 534 -0.28 3.47 -7.12
N TRP A 535 0.18 3.42 -5.88
CA TRP A 535 1.21 2.47 -5.47
C TRP A 535 0.95 1.90 -4.08
N SER A 536 1.56 0.75 -3.80
CA SER A 536 1.60 0.15 -2.48
C SER A 536 2.95 0.37 -1.82
N ASP A 537 2.93 0.56 -0.50
CA ASP A 537 4.09 0.57 0.40
C ASP A 537 3.79 -0.40 1.55
N TRP A 538 4.71 -1.33 1.83
CA TRP A 538 4.54 -2.38 2.85
C TRP A 538 5.49 -2.21 4.05
N GLY A 539 6.14 -1.06 4.18
CA GLY A 539 7.03 -0.79 5.30
C GLY A 539 6.31 -0.54 6.64
N THR A 540 6.99 0.11 7.58
CA THR A 540 6.54 0.28 8.98
C THR A 540 5.13 0.88 9.16
N ARG A 541 4.64 1.63 8.16
CA ARG A 541 3.24 2.05 8.03
C ARG A 541 2.73 1.63 6.66
N ALA A 542 2.28 0.39 6.54
CA ALA A 542 1.75 -0.16 5.30
C ALA A 542 0.58 0.69 4.79
N LYS A 543 0.59 1.01 3.49
CA LYS A 543 -0.38 1.92 2.88
C LYS A 543 -0.53 1.70 1.38
N ILE A 544 -1.68 2.13 0.85
CA ILE A 544 -1.86 2.39 -0.57
C ILE A 544 -2.01 3.90 -0.75
N GLU A 545 -1.24 4.46 -1.67
CA GLU A 545 -1.21 5.89 -1.95
C GLU A 545 -1.63 6.18 -3.39
N LYS A 546 -2.03 7.43 -3.61
CA LYS A 546 -2.42 8.01 -4.88
C LYS A 546 -1.69 9.33 -5.05
N ALA A 547 -1.29 9.65 -6.28
CA ALA A 547 -0.93 11.00 -6.69
C ALA A 547 -1.32 11.24 -8.16
N GLY A 548 -1.23 12.47 -8.63
CA GLY A 548 -1.16 12.76 -10.05
C GLY A 548 0.10 12.13 -10.68
N MET A 549 0.03 11.79 -11.97
CA MET A 549 1.18 11.23 -12.72
C MET A 549 2.34 12.23 -12.87
N ASN A 550 2.11 13.51 -12.58
CA ASN A 550 3.14 14.55 -12.44
C ASN A 550 3.73 14.69 -11.02
N GLY A 551 3.33 13.83 -10.07
CA GLY A 551 3.80 13.83 -8.67
C GLY A 551 3.03 14.74 -7.70
N VAL A 552 2.01 15.49 -8.15
CA VAL A 552 1.23 16.40 -7.28
C VAL A 552 -0.01 15.72 -6.69
N ASP A 553 -0.70 16.35 -5.74
CA ASP A 553 -1.94 15.82 -5.13
C ASP A 553 -1.78 14.41 -4.52
N ARG A 554 -0.67 14.21 -3.77
CA ARG A 554 -0.41 12.95 -3.06
C ARG A 554 -1.37 12.80 -1.87
N GLN A 555 -2.03 11.65 -1.80
CA GLN A 555 -3.01 11.30 -0.78
C GLN A 555 -2.85 9.82 -0.39
N VAL A 556 -3.07 9.48 0.89
CA VAL A 556 -3.16 8.09 1.36
C VAL A 556 -4.60 7.60 1.13
N LEU A 557 -4.77 6.50 0.42
CA LEU A 557 -6.09 5.90 0.13
C LEU A 557 -6.51 4.84 1.14
N VAL A 558 -5.54 4.04 1.61
CA VAL A 558 -5.77 2.94 2.55
C VAL A 558 -4.60 2.88 3.52
N SER A 559 -4.89 2.95 4.81
CA SER A 559 -3.92 2.77 5.92
C SER A 559 -4.37 1.76 6.97
N ASP A 560 -5.64 1.34 6.94
CA ASP A 560 -6.24 0.46 7.95
C ASP A 560 -6.33 -0.98 7.43
N ASN A 561 -6.24 -1.98 8.32
CA ASN A 561 -6.33 -3.41 7.97
C ASN A 561 -5.45 -3.80 6.78
N ILE A 562 -4.19 -3.39 6.79
CA ILE A 562 -3.23 -3.54 5.69
C ILE A 562 -1.84 -3.79 6.28
N GLU A 563 -1.15 -4.84 5.80
CA GLU A 563 0.15 -5.27 6.34
C GLU A 563 1.16 -5.43 5.20
N TRP A 564 0.94 -6.38 4.29
CA TRP A 564 1.79 -6.59 3.11
C TRP A 564 1.04 -6.41 1.78
N PRO A 565 0.76 -5.15 1.36
CA PRO A 565 0.15 -4.87 0.06
C PRO A 565 1.13 -5.11 -1.10
N ASN A 566 1.20 -6.36 -1.56
CA ASN A 566 2.21 -6.75 -2.56
C ASN A 566 1.91 -6.32 -4.00
N GLY A 567 0.64 -6.34 -4.41
CA GLY A 567 0.22 -6.08 -5.80
C GLY A 567 -0.93 -5.10 -5.90
N ILE A 568 -0.98 -4.31 -6.98
CA ILE A 568 -2.08 -3.40 -7.29
C ILE A 568 -2.40 -3.45 -8.79
N THR A 569 -3.68 -3.38 -9.16
CA THR A 569 -4.11 -3.29 -10.55
C THR A 569 -5.43 -2.54 -10.67
N LEU A 570 -5.65 -1.92 -11.82
CA LEU A 570 -6.83 -1.07 -12.07
C LEU A 570 -7.76 -1.71 -13.09
N ASP A 571 -9.06 -1.73 -12.79
CA ASP A 571 -10.12 -2.13 -13.71
C ASP A 571 -10.52 -0.95 -14.62
N VAL A 572 -9.67 -0.71 -15.62
CA VAL A 572 -9.79 0.39 -16.60
C VAL A 572 -11.13 0.34 -17.36
N ALA A 573 -11.67 -0.86 -17.61
CA ALA A 573 -12.94 -1.02 -18.32
C ALA A 573 -14.12 -0.52 -17.47
N ASN A 574 -14.18 -0.90 -16.20
CA ASN A 574 -15.30 -0.54 -15.34
C ASN A 574 -15.35 0.92 -14.92
N ARG A 575 -14.23 1.66 -15.06
CA ARG A 575 -14.05 3.01 -14.48
C ARG A 575 -14.37 3.07 -12.97
N ARG A 576 -14.45 1.91 -12.31
CA ARG A 576 -14.62 1.77 -10.86
C ARG A 576 -13.27 2.04 -10.21
N LEU A 577 -12.91 3.31 -10.23
CA LEU A 577 -12.32 3.96 -9.08
C LEU A 577 -13.33 3.77 -7.95
N VAL A 578 -13.18 2.66 -7.21
CA VAL A 578 -13.87 2.47 -5.93
C VAL A 578 -13.60 3.73 -5.13
N ASP A 579 -14.67 4.41 -4.68
CA ASP A 579 -14.66 5.78 -4.13
C ASP A 579 -13.29 6.12 -3.51
N LEU A 580 -12.61 7.12 -4.09
CA LEU A 580 -11.18 7.45 -3.89
C LEU A 580 -10.83 7.93 -2.46
N ASN A 581 -11.75 7.69 -1.53
CA ASN A 581 -11.64 7.84 -0.09
C ASN A 581 -11.60 6.46 0.63
N GLY A 582 -11.53 5.34 -0.10
CA GLY A 582 -11.52 3.97 0.44
C GLY A 582 -12.88 3.42 0.91
N ALA A 583 -13.97 4.20 0.76
CA ALA A 583 -15.25 4.01 1.45
C ALA A 583 -15.99 2.69 1.13
N HIS A 584 -15.68 2.03 0.01
CA HIS A 584 -16.32 0.78 -0.43
C HIS A 584 -15.32 -0.38 -0.60
N ARG A 585 -14.31 -0.46 0.27
CA ARG A 585 -13.37 -1.59 0.33
C ARG A 585 -14.09 -2.91 0.60
N ARG A 586 -13.65 -3.99 -0.06
CA ARG A 586 -14.17 -5.34 0.12
C ARG A 586 -13.08 -6.41 0.04
N THR A 587 -13.19 -7.43 0.89
CA THR A 587 -12.42 -8.68 0.78
C THR A 587 -13.13 -9.63 -0.18
N HIS A 588 -12.45 -10.03 -1.26
CA HIS A 588 -13.02 -10.89 -2.31
C HIS A 588 -12.70 -12.38 -2.10
N LEU A 589 -11.51 -12.70 -1.59
CA LEU A 589 -11.06 -14.04 -1.25
C LEU A 589 -10.19 -13.95 0.01
N SER A 590 -10.34 -14.92 0.91
CA SER A 590 -9.47 -15.14 2.07
C SER A 590 -9.32 -16.64 2.23
N SER A 591 -8.12 -17.17 2.01
CA SER A 591 -7.85 -18.61 1.95
C SER A 591 -6.36 -18.88 2.10
N SER A 592 -5.92 -19.29 3.29
CA SER A 592 -4.53 -19.76 3.53
C SER A 592 -4.14 -20.93 2.61
N GLU A 593 -5.11 -21.73 2.15
CA GLU A 593 -4.87 -22.84 1.21
C GLU A 593 -4.44 -22.38 -0.20
N ARG A 594 -4.62 -21.10 -0.59
CA ARG A 594 -4.40 -20.62 -1.98
C ARG A 594 -3.82 -19.20 -2.11
N LEU A 595 -3.59 -18.54 -0.98
CA LEU A 595 -2.95 -17.25 -0.82
C LEU A 595 -1.89 -17.45 0.26
N GLY A 596 -0.79 -18.13 -0.10
CA GLY A 596 0.36 -18.31 0.78
C GLY A 596 1.20 -17.04 0.78
N HIS A 597 1.84 -16.77 -0.37
CA HIS A 597 2.53 -15.50 -0.59
C HIS A 597 2.19 -14.90 -1.97
N PRO A 598 0.97 -14.34 -2.14
CA PRO A 598 0.59 -13.65 -3.36
C PRO A 598 1.49 -12.43 -3.62
N TYR A 599 1.98 -12.26 -4.85
CA TYR A 599 2.89 -11.17 -5.21
C TYR A 599 2.21 -10.10 -6.07
N ALA A 600 1.80 -10.45 -7.29
CA ALA A 600 1.15 -9.53 -8.21
C ALA A 600 -0.24 -10.03 -8.63
N LEU A 601 -1.04 -9.11 -9.16
CA LEU A 601 -2.44 -9.35 -9.48
C LEU A 601 -2.87 -8.59 -10.73
N ALA A 602 -3.71 -9.22 -11.55
CA ALA A 602 -4.23 -8.67 -12.79
C ALA A 602 -5.73 -8.98 -12.91
N VAL A 603 -6.50 -8.09 -13.55
CA VAL A 603 -7.95 -8.24 -13.74
C VAL A 603 -8.31 -8.12 -15.21
N PHE A 604 -9.16 -9.03 -15.68
CA PHE A 604 -9.77 -8.95 -17.01
C PHE A 604 -11.16 -9.61 -17.00
N GLU A 605 -12.13 -8.97 -17.65
CA GLU A 605 -13.53 -9.43 -17.71
C GLU A 605 -14.15 -9.66 -16.31
N ASP A 606 -14.58 -10.89 -16.02
CA ASP A 606 -15.14 -11.34 -14.75
C ASP A 606 -14.09 -12.05 -13.86
N ARG A 607 -12.82 -12.13 -14.28
CA ARG A 607 -11.78 -12.89 -13.59
C ARG A 607 -10.66 -12.00 -13.02
N ILE A 608 -10.17 -12.43 -11.86
CA ILE A 608 -8.91 -11.98 -11.28
C ILE A 608 -7.86 -13.08 -11.47
N TYR A 609 -6.61 -12.68 -11.60
CA TYR A 609 -5.43 -13.52 -11.77
C TYR A 609 -4.38 -13.07 -10.76
N TRP A 610 -3.64 -14.01 -10.17
CA TRP A 610 -2.53 -13.69 -9.29
C TRP A 610 -1.40 -14.70 -9.38
N THR A 611 -0.20 -14.23 -9.08
CA THR A 611 1.01 -15.05 -8.84
C THR A 611 1.12 -15.34 -7.35
N ASP A 612 1.49 -16.56 -6.98
CA ASP A 612 1.83 -16.93 -5.61
C ASP A 612 3.23 -17.56 -5.58
N ARG A 613 4.11 -16.96 -4.77
CA ARG A 613 5.52 -17.35 -4.67
C ARG A 613 5.72 -18.60 -3.82
N GLU A 614 4.96 -18.75 -2.75
CA GLU A 614 5.05 -19.91 -1.85
C GLU A 614 4.47 -21.15 -2.55
N ARG A 615 3.45 -20.95 -3.40
CA ARG A 615 2.77 -22.03 -4.11
C ARG A 615 3.27 -22.27 -5.53
N GLU A 616 4.32 -21.57 -5.94
CA GLU A 616 4.99 -21.76 -7.24
C GLU A 616 4.01 -21.76 -8.43
N ALA A 617 2.99 -20.89 -8.39
CA ALA A 617 1.81 -21.02 -9.27
C ALA A 617 1.20 -19.68 -9.72
N VAL A 618 0.45 -19.75 -10.82
CA VAL A 618 -0.48 -18.69 -11.26
C VAL A 618 -1.92 -19.23 -11.17
N TYR A 619 -2.76 -18.50 -10.45
CA TYR A 619 -4.16 -18.83 -10.24
C TYR A 619 -5.10 -17.84 -10.92
N SER A 620 -6.37 -18.22 -11.00
CA SER A 620 -7.46 -17.35 -11.43
C SER A 620 -8.75 -17.68 -10.70
N ALA A 621 -9.55 -16.65 -10.36
CA ALA A 621 -10.85 -16.81 -9.72
C ALA A 621 -11.89 -15.85 -10.34
N ASN A 622 -13.18 -16.08 -10.09
CA ASN A 622 -14.21 -15.09 -10.40
C ASN A 622 -14.05 -13.87 -9.48
N ARG A 623 -13.90 -12.68 -10.07
CA ARG A 623 -13.61 -11.44 -9.34
C ARG A 623 -14.77 -10.96 -8.45
N LEU A 624 -16.00 -11.32 -8.76
CA LEU A 624 -17.19 -10.87 -8.03
C LEU A 624 -17.47 -11.75 -6.80
N THR A 625 -17.27 -13.06 -6.92
CA THR A 625 -17.63 -14.04 -5.88
C THR A 625 -16.44 -14.61 -5.10
N GLY A 626 -15.22 -14.49 -5.62
CA GLY A 626 -14.03 -15.16 -5.08
C GLY A 626 -14.00 -16.68 -5.34
N ARG A 627 -14.99 -17.23 -6.04
CA ARG A 627 -15.15 -18.67 -6.31
C ARG A 627 -14.53 -19.06 -7.65
N ASP A 628 -14.70 -20.32 -8.04
CA ASP A 628 -14.23 -20.89 -9.31
C ASP A 628 -12.71 -20.72 -9.52
N VAL A 629 -11.97 -20.97 -8.43
CA VAL A 629 -10.51 -20.86 -8.38
C VAL A 629 -9.86 -21.99 -9.18
N SER A 630 -9.11 -21.62 -10.21
CA SER A 630 -8.47 -22.51 -11.17
C SER A 630 -6.97 -22.21 -11.31
N THR A 631 -6.13 -23.25 -11.25
CA THR A 631 -4.70 -23.14 -11.58
C THR A 631 -4.50 -23.00 -13.09
N LEU A 632 -3.68 -22.03 -13.48
CA LEU A 632 -3.29 -21.76 -14.88
C LEU A 632 -1.86 -22.24 -15.18
N ALA A 633 -0.95 -22.11 -14.21
CA ALA A 633 0.41 -22.62 -14.28
C ALA A 633 0.88 -23.02 -12.87
N GLU A 634 1.77 -24.01 -12.80
CA GLU A 634 2.32 -24.61 -11.58
C GLU A 634 3.78 -25.02 -11.83
N HIS A 635 4.51 -25.38 -10.77
CA HIS A 635 5.96 -25.68 -10.82
C HIS A 635 6.79 -24.52 -11.40
N LEU A 636 6.46 -23.30 -10.98
CA LEU A 636 7.21 -22.08 -11.27
C LEU A 636 8.37 -21.94 -10.27
N ASN A 637 9.41 -21.20 -10.61
CA ASN A 637 10.62 -21.07 -9.75
C ASN A 637 10.49 -19.89 -8.79
N ASP A 638 10.05 -18.73 -9.30
CA ASP A 638 9.81 -17.55 -8.45
C ASP A 638 8.87 -16.57 -9.20
N PRO A 639 7.55 -16.87 -9.26
CA PRO A 639 6.60 -16.06 -10.01
C PRO A 639 6.35 -14.72 -9.30
N HIS A 640 6.92 -13.64 -9.85
CA HIS A 640 6.74 -12.29 -9.33
C HIS A 640 5.58 -11.58 -10.01
N ASP A 641 5.82 -10.75 -11.03
CA ASP A 641 4.82 -9.86 -11.62
C ASP A 641 3.97 -10.53 -12.72
N ILE A 642 2.75 -10.03 -12.95
CA ILE A 642 1.78 -10.55 -13.93
C ILE A 642 0.90 -9.45 -14.54
N VAL A 643 0.82 -9.41 -15.87
CA VAL A 643 -0.02 -8.46 -16.63
C VAL A 643 -0.90 -9.18 -17.66
N VAL A 644 -1.98 -8.51 -18.07
CA VAL A 644 -2.89 -9.01 -19.13
C VAL A 644 -2.57 -8.32 -20.44
N PHE A 645 -2.14 -9.09 -21.45
CA PHE A 645 -2.03 -8.63 -22.82
C PHE A 645 -3.40 -8.68 -23.51
N HIS A 646 -4.06 -7.52 -23.61
CA HIS A 646 -5.25 -7.35 -24.44
C HIS A 646 -5.49 -5.86 -24.78
N PRO A 647 -5.85 -5.47 -26.02
CA PRO A 647 -6.03 -4.05 -26.38
C PRO A 647 -7.02 -3.27 -25.50
N LEU A 648 -8.07 -3.93 -25.00
CA LEU A 648 -9.06 -3.29 -24.10
C LEU A 648 -8.51 -2.98 -22.70
N ARG A 649 -7.33 -3.49 -22.31
CA ARG A 649 -6.62 -3.04 -21.10
C ARG A 649 -6.02 -1.64 -21.28
N GLN A 650 -5.69 -1.27 -22.52
CA GLN A 650 -5.00 -0.03 -22.88
C GLN A 650 -5.84 0.78 -23.88
N PRO A 651 -7.04 1.26 -23.48
CA PRO A 651 -7.87 2.08 -24.35
C PRO A 651 -7.11 3.34 -24.74
N GLN A 652 -7.21 3.67 -26.03
CA GLN A 652 -6.59 4.87 -26.60
C GLN A 652 -7.20 6.12 -25.97
N GLY A 653 -6.36 7.11 -25.67
CA GLY A 653 -6.74 8.37 -25.04
C GLY A 653 -6.15 9.56 -25.77
N PRO A 654 -6.69 10.78 -25.56
CA PRO A 654 -6.09 12.00 -26.08
C PRO A 654 -4.75 12.27 -25.38
N ASP A 655 -3.63 12.13 -26.11
CA ASP A 655 -2.34 12.60 -25.64
C ASP A 655 -2.35 14.13 -25.51
N SER A 656 -2.42 14.59 -24.28
CA SER A 656 -2.53 16.01 -23.97
C SER A 656 -1.26 16.81 -24.26
N CYS A 657 -0.10 16.13 -24.39
CA CYS A 657 1.18 16.77 -24.72
C CYS A 657 1.34 17.01 -26.23
N ASN A 658 0.78 16.16 -27.10
CA ASN A 658 0.94 16.27 -28.56
C ASN A 658 -0.34 16.71 -29.32
N LEU A 659 -1.39 17.15 -28.60
CA LEU A 659 -2.59 17.76 -29.20
C LEU A 659 -2.44 19.24 -29.60
N GLY A 660 -1.36 19.90 -29.17
CA GLY A 660 -1.10 21.32 -29.45
C GLY A 660 -0.37 21.58 -30.77
N SER A 661 -0.09 22.85 -31.06
CA SER A 661 0.78 23.26 -32.17
C SER A 661 2.28 23.10 -31.87
N GLU A 662 2.63 22.85 -30.61
CA GLU A 662 3.99 22.67 -30.13
C GLU A 662 4.18 21.21 -29.69
N ALA A 663 5.30 20.59 -30.07
CA ALA A 663 5.64 19.24 -29.63
C ALA A 663 5.89 19.22 -28.11
N ASN A 664 5.63 18.07 -27.47
CA ASN A 664 5.89 17.88 -26.03
C ASN A 664 5.22 18.94 -25.13
N GLY A 665 4.04 19.45 -25.51
CA GLY A 665 3.30 20.49 -24.76
C GLY A 665 3.98 21.87 -24.71
N GLY A 666 5.07 22.07 -25.47
CA GLY A 666 5.96 23.22 -25.31
C GLY A 666 6.86 23.13 -24.07
N CYS A 667 7.00 21.95 -23.46
CA CYS A 667 7.90 21.68 -22.34
C CYS A 667 9.33 21.40 -22.82
N GLU A 668 10.33 21.98 -22.17
CA GLU A 668 11.75 21.76 -22.49
C GLU A 668 12.16 20.29 -22.22
N TYR A 669 11.83 19.78 -21.05
CA TYR A 669 12.21 18.44 -20.60
C TYR A 669 11.04 17.44 -20.69
N LEU A 670 10.40 17.05 -19.59
CA LEU A 670 9.27 16.10 -19.60
C LEU A 670 7.93 16.85 -19.68
N CYS A 671 6.97 16.25 -20.38
CA CYS A 671 5.56 16.63 -20.32
C CYS A 671 4.79 15.48 -19.67
N LEU A 672 4.19 15.73 -18.50
CA LEU A 672 3.53 14.71 -17.68
C LEU A 672 2.05 15.03 -17.55
N LYS A 673 1.20 14.00 -17.59
CA LYS A 673 -0.25 14.15 -17.43
C LYS A 673 -0.58 14.65 -16.02
N ALA A 674 -1.44 15.65 -15.95
CA ALA A 674 -1.85 16.24 -14.69
C ALA A 674 -3.19 15.63 -14.21
N PRO A 675 -3.41 15.56 -12.88
CA PRO A 675 -4.60 14.92 -12.32
C PRO A 675 -5.89 15.70 -12.66
N GLN A 676 -6.85 15.01 -13.28
CA GLN A 676 -8.15 15.58 -13.68
C GLN A 676 -9.13 15.57 -12.49
N ILE A 677 -8.88 16.46 -11.52
CA ILE A 677 -9.71 16.63 -10.30
C ILE A 677 -11.00 17.41 -10.60
N THR A 678 -10.92 18.41 -11.49
CA THR A 678 -12.06 19.25 -11.91
C THR A 678 -12.05 19.43 -13.43
N GLU A 679 -13.17 19.85 -14.02
CA GLU A 679 -13.24 20.17 -15.46
C GLU A 679 -12.26 21.29 -15.90
N HIS A 680 -11.75 22.07 -14.95
CA HIS A 680 -10.80 23.16 -15.18
C HIS A 680 -9.35 22.80 -14.81
N SER A 681 -9.09 21.55 -14.40
CA SER A 681 -7.72 21.08 -14.13
C SER A 681 -6.85 21.19 -15.39
N PRO A 682 -5.56 21.55 -15.27
CA PRO A 682 -4.64 21.47 -16.39
C PRO A 682 -4.56 20.02 -16.90
N LYS A 683 -4.42 19.83 -18.22
CA LYS A 683 -4.34 18.48 -18.80
C LYS A 683 -2.96 17.84 -18.68
N TYR A 684 -1.92 18.67 -18.66
CA TYR A 684 -0.53 18.29 -18.50
C TYR A 684 0.23 19.39 -17.76
N THR A 685 1.43 19.05 -17.28
CA THR A 685 2.39 19.98 -16.67
C THR A 685 3.79 19.63 -17.15
N CYS A 686 4.61 20.66 -17.38
CA CYS A 686 6.03 20.47 -17.68
C CYS A 686 6.81 20.11 -16.41
N ALA A 687 7.81 19.23 -16.54
CA ALA A 687 8.59 18.72 -15.41
C ALA A 687 10.08 18.68 -15.76
N CYS A 688 10.91 19.23 -14.86
CA CYS A 688 12.35 19.38 -15.02
C CYS A 688 13.17 18.24 -14.37
N PRO A 689 14.45 18.06 -14.75
CA PRO A 689 15.34 17.08 -14.12
C PRO A 689 15.42 17.23 -12.59
N THR A 690 15.80 16.17 -11.89
CA THR A 690 16.09 16.24 -10.44
C THR A 690 17.22 17.26 -10.19
N GLY A 691 17.00 18.22 -9.28
CA GLY A 691 17.92 19.33 -9.01
C GLY A 691 17.72 20.59 -9.88
N GLN A 692 16.71 20.61 -10.75
CA GLN A 692 16.27 21.80 -11.49
C GLN A 692 14.80 22.10 -11.22
N ASP A 693 14.49 23.39 -11.10
CA ASP A 693 13.15 23.90 -10.88
C ASP A 693 12.49 24.34 -12.19
N LEU A 694 11.16 24.38 -12.20
CA LEU A 694 10.41 24.88 -13.35
C LEU A 694 10.46 26.42 -13.36
N GLY A 695 10.81 26.99 -14.52
CA GLY A 695 10.90 28.43 -14.71
C GLY A 695 9.54 29.15 -14.55
N PRO A 696 9.55 30.49 -14.42
CA PRO A 696 8.34 31.30 -14.31
C PRO A 696 7.48 31.31 -15.58
N ASP A 697 7.97 30.74 -16.67
CA ASP A 697 7.22 30.47 -17.91
C ASP A 697 6.41 29.15 -17.87
N MET A 698 6.53 28.39 -16.78
CA MET A 698 5.94 27.06 -16.57
C MET A 698 6.37 26.01 -17.63
N ARG A 699 7.51 26.20 -18.30
CA ARG A 699 7.93 25.40 -19.47
C ARG A 699 9.42 25.08 -19.52
N GLY A 700 10.27 26.07 -19.26
CA GLY A 700 11.71 25.93 -19.22
C GLY A 700 12.23 25.47 -17.86
N CYS A 701 13.46 24.98 -17.82
CA CYS A 701 14.10 24.51 -16.59
C CYS A 701 15.22 25.46 -16.15
N VAL A 702 15.21 25.81 -14.87
CA VAL A 702 16.24 26.66 -14.25
C VAL A 702 17.03 25.86 -13.20
N PRO A 703 18.34 26.13 -13.02
CA PRO A 703 19.08 25.56 -11.90
C PRO A 703 18.41 25.95 -10.59
N GLY A 704 18.16 24.98 -9.69
CA GLY A 704 17.51 25.27 -8.43
C GLY A 704 18.35 26.25 -7.59
N GLU A 705 17.73 27.32 -7.08
CA GLU A 705 18.40 28.24 -6.17
C GLU A 705 18.61 27.53 -4.83
N SER A 706 19.84 27.09 -4.56
CA SER A 706 20.28 26.76 -3.22
C SER A 706 20.25 28.03 -2.38
N VAL A 707 19.11 28.28 -1.70
CA VAL A 707 18.92 29.43 -0.81
C VAL A 707 19.83 29.26 0.41
N CYS A 708 21.10 29.66 0.26
CA CYS A 708 21.95 30.00 1.38
C CYS A 708 21.31 31.21 2.08
N VAL A 709 20.50 30.95 3.09
CA VAL A 709 19.99 31.96 4.02
C VAL A 709 21.20 32.53 4.77
N SER A 710 21.83 33.53 4.16
CA SER A 710 22.80 34.40 4.81
C SER A 710 22.04 35.25 5.82
N GLY A 711 21.81 34.66 7.00
CA GLY A 711 21.10 35.26 8.10
C GLY A 711 21.82 36.51 8.59
N TRP A 712 21.43 37.68 8.07
CA TRP A 712 21.83 38.96 8.59
C TRP A 712 21.24 39.13 9.99
N LEU A 713 22.06 38.86 11.00
CA LEU A 713 21.69 39.01 12.41
C LEU A 713 21.51 40.50 12.74
N LEU A 714 20.28 41.01 12.55
CA LEU A 714 19.88 42.33 13.00
C LEU A 714 19.79 42.34 14.54
N VAL A 715 20.88 42.74 15.18
CA VAL A 715 20.90 43.05 16.62
C VAL A 715 20.19 44.38 16.83
N GLU A 716 18.91 44.35 17.20
CA GLU A 716 18.22 45.54 17.72
C GLU A 716 18.79 45.93 19.08
N ALA A 717 19.66 46.95 19.09
CA ALA A 717 20.15 47.56 20.31
C ALA A 717 19.04 48.39 20.98
N GLY A 718 18.41 47.83 22.02
CA GLY A 718 17.43 48.53 22.84
C GLY A 718 18.03 49.73 23.59
N GLY A 719 17.91 50.94 23.02
CA GLY A 719 18.44 52.20 23.56
C GLY A 719 17.37 53.28 23.72
N GLY A 720 16.82 53.42 24.93
CA GLY A 720 15.74 54.37 25.20
C GLY A 720 16.14 55.85 25.20
N ARG A 721 15.64 56.60 24.20
CA ARG A 721 15.33 58.06 24.20
C ARG A 721 16.19 59.00 25.06
N LYS A 722 16.96 59.88 24.40
CA LYS A 722 17.00 61.34 24.65
C LYS A 722 17.81 62.13 23.60
N GLY A 723 17.19 63.14 22.99
CA GLY A 723 17.89 64.39 22.64
C GLY A 723 18.33 64.66 21.18
N VAL A 724 17.50 65.43 20.46
CA VAL A 724 17.87 66.63 19.65
C VAL A 724 18.82 66.51 18.42
N MET A 725 18.24 66.88 17.25
CA MET A 725 18.82 67.49 16.03
C MET A 725 20.14 66.98 15.41
N GLY A 726 20.10 66.80 14.08
CA GLY A 726 21.16 67.38 13.22
C GLY A 726 21.69 66.50 12.08
N SER A 727 21.17 66.74 10.87
CA SER A 727 21.82 66.67 9.55
C SER A 727 22.87 65.59 9.21
N LEU A 728 22.56 64.89 8.10
CA LEU A 728 23.46 64.37 7.06
C LEU A 728 24.93 64.82 7.09
N VAL A 729 25.85 63.88 6.83
CA VAL A 729 26.64 63.78 5.57
C VAL A 729 27.33 62.41 5.51
N ALA A 730 27.35 61.78 4.34
CA ALA A 730 28.14 60.58 4.07
C ALA A 730 29.50 60.94 3.43
N VAL A 731 30.59 60.30 3.85
CA VAL A 731 31.89 60.32 3.15
C VAL A 731 32.51 58.92 3.20
N LEU A 732 32.97 58.46 2.04
CA LEU A 732 33.66 57.18 1.82
C LEU A 732 35.08 57.18 2.42
N GLY A 733 35.54 56.02 2.92
CA GLY A 733 36.92 55.82 3.38
C GLY A 733 37.32 54.34 3.31
N VAL A 734 38.38 54.04 2.58
CA VAL A 734 38.93 52.69 2.28
C VAL A 734 40.11 52.37 3.24
N VAL A 735 40.68 51.16 3.14
CA VAL A 735 41.96 50.66 3.73
C VAL A 735 41.77 49.91 5.07
N ILE A 736 41.63 48.57 5.08
CA ILE A 736 42.64 47.47 4.96
C ILE A 736 43.12 46.97 6.36
N PRO A 737 43.41 45.66 6.54
CA PRO A 737 43.16 44.97 7.81
C PRO A 737 44.38 44.88 8.73
N ILE A 738 44.13 44.57 10.01
CA ILE A 738 45.15 44.10 10.96
C ILE A 738 44.70 42.77 11.56
N VAL A 739 45.48 41.73 11.27
CA VAL A 739 45.39 40.40 11.89
C VAL A 739 46.08 40.44 13.25
N VAL A 740 45.40 40.01 14.32
CA VAL A 740 46.05 39.58 15.57
C VAL A 740 45.37 38.30 16.06
N PHE A 741 46.15 37.21 16.06
CA PHE A 741 45.83 35.93 16.69
C PHE A 741 45.75 36.07 18.22
N GLY A 742 44.89 35.28 18.89
CA GLY A 742 44.93 35.20 20.36
C GLY A 742 43.78 34.47 21.02
N LEU A 743 43.87 33.14 21.07
CA LEU A 743 43.09 32.22 21.91
C LEU A 743 42.67 32.77 23.28
N LEU A 744 41.42 32.49 23.69
CA LEU A 744 41.10 32.15 25.08
C LEU A 744 39.81 31.33 25.16
N CYS A 745 39.94 30.04 25.46
CA CYS A 745 38.81 29.18 25.82
C CYS A 745 38.33 29.50 27.25
N THR A 746 37.02 29.51 27.48
CA THR A 746 36.43 29.08 28.76
C THR A 746 34.97 28.70 28.50
N GLY A 747 34.59 27.48 28.91
CA GLY A 747 33.24 26.98 28.68
C GLY A 747 32.23 27.56 29.67
N VAL A 748 30.97 27.69 29.22
CA VAL A 748 29.82 27.93 30.10
C VAL A 748 28.80 26.83 29.88
N TYR A 749 28.59 26.03 30.91
CA TYR A 749 27.51 25.05 31.04
C TYR A 749 26.15 25.76 30.86
N LEU A 750 25.29 25.28 29.96
CA LEU A 750 23.88 25.68 29.92
C LEU A 750 22.98 24.54 30.35
N VAL A 751 22.46 24.68 31.57
CA VAL A 751 21.43 23.82 32.15
C VAL A 751 20.12 24.00 31.37
N TRP A 752 19.66 22.96 30.68
CA TRP A 752 18.33 22.98 30.07
C TRP A 752 17.26 22.67 31.12
N ARG A 753 16.39 23.66 31.39
CA ARG A 753 15.31 23.54 32.37
C ARG A 753 13.99 23.40 31.62
N ASN A 754 13.35 22.24 31.78
CA ASN A 754 12.06 21.90 31.17
C ASN A 754 11.05 23.06 31.17
N TYR A 755 10.53 23.39 29.99
CA TYR A 755 9.28 24.13 29.81
C TYR A 755 8.34 23.32 28.92
N ARG A 756 7.31 22.73 29.53
CA ARG A 756 6.17 22.16 28.79
C ARG A 756 5.38 23.32 28.16
N VAL A 757 5.07 23.21 26.88
CA VAL A 757 4.03 24.03 26.22
C VAL A 757 3.04 23.07 25.56
N ASN A 758 1.84 22.98 26.13
CA ASN A 758 0.68 22.45 25.41
C ASN A 758 0.31 23.45 24.32
N SER A 759 0.23 23.03 23.06
CA SER A 759 -0.43 23.81 22.01
C SER A 759 -1.45 22.94 21.27
N THR A 760 -2.70 23.37 21.33
CA THR A 760 -3.79 22.87 20.49
C THR A 760 -4.00 23.82 19.31
N LYS A 761 -4.46 23.25 18.18
CA LYS A 761 -5.02 23.90 16.98
C LYS A 761 -4.05 24.40 15.88
N SER A 762 -4.22 23.75 14.72
CA SER A 762 -4.26 24.27 13.33
C SER A 762 -3.44 25.50 12.92
N MET A 763 -2.75 25.37 11.78
CA MET A 763 -2.52 26.48 10.86
C MET A 763 -2.95 26.10 9.43
N ASN A 764 -3.89 26.87 8.87
CA ASN A 764 -4.11 26.93 7.42
C ASN A 764 -2.91 27.61 6.75
N PHE A 765 -2.71 27.36 5.46
CA PHE A 765 -2.08 28.33 4.57
C PHE A 765 -3.01 28.66 3.41
N ASP A 766 -3.26 29.95 3.23
CA ASP A 766 -4.20 30.49 2.24
C ASP A 766 -3.63 30.50 0.82
N ASN A 767 -4.54 30.35 -0.13
CA ASN A 767 -4.31 30.35 -1.57
C ASN A 767 -4.10 31.79 -2.10
N PRO A 768 -3.05 32.10 -2.88
CA PRO A 768 -2.88 33.42 -3.48
C PRO A 768 -3.79 33.62 -4.71
N VAL A 769 -4.77 34.50 -4.55
CA VAL A 769 -5.74 34.91 -5.58
C VAL A 769 -5.06 35.50 -6.84
N TYR A 770 -5.40 34.97 -8.02
CA TYR A 770 -5.05 35.60 -9.29
C TYR A 770 -5.83 36.90 -9.51
N ARG A 771 -5.09 37.99 -9.76
CA ARG A 771 -5.66 39.28 -10.19
C ARG A 771 -6.34 39.14 -11.55
N LYS A 772 -7.62 39.49 -11.62
CA LYS A 772 -8.35 39.66 -12.90
C LYS A 772 -8.31 41.14 -13.30
N THR A 773 -7.49 41.50 -14.27
CA THR A 773 -7.57 42.79 -14.95
C THR A 773 -8.77 42.80 -15.90
N THR A 774 -9.75 43.66 -15.63
CA THR A 774 -10.86 43.94 -16.55
C THR A 774 -10.90 45.44 -16.80
N GLY A 775 -10.92 45.82 -18.08
CA GLY A 775 -11.10 47.20 -18.51
C GLY A 775 -12.54 47.46 -18.93
N GLU A 776 -13.03 48.64 -18.56
CA GLU A 776 -14.00 49.50 -19.26
C GLU A 776 -15.34 48.91 -19.79
N GLY A 777 -16.43 49.39 -19.17
CA GLY A 777 -17.74 49.62 -19.77
C GLY A 777 -18.83 48.58 -19.43
N GLU A 778 -20.06 48.92 -19.06
CA GLU A 778 -20.77 50.21 -18.92
C GLU A 778 -21.68 50.20 -17.66
N GLU A 779 -22.41 51.29 -17.45
CA GLU A 779 -23.41 51.62 -16.43
C GLU A 779 -24.48 50.49 -16.20
N ASP A 780 -25.13 50.33 -15.05
CA ASP A 780 -25.98 51.33 -14.37
C ASP A 780 -26.23 51.07 -12.86
N GLU A 781 -26.77 52.10 -12.18
CA GLU A 781 -27.06 52.15 -10.72
C GLU A 781 -28.14 51.17 -10.21
N ILE A 782 -28.11 50.78 -8.92
CA ILE A 782 -29.21 50.99 -7.93
C ILE A 782 -28.63 51.14 -6.49
N HIS A 783 -29.24 52.01 -5.68
CA HIS A 783 -28.79 52.46 -4.36
C HIS A 783 -28.80 51.47 -3.18
N ILE A 784 -27.94 51.83 -2.22
CA ILE A 784 -27.83 51.35 -0.83
C ILE A 784 -29.12 51.62 -0.03
N GLY A 785 -29.58 50.63 0.74
CA GLY A 785 -30.58 50.79 1.81
C GLY A 785 -30.12 50.12 3.10
N ARG A 786 -29.69 50.93 4.09
CA ARG A 786 -29.08 50.50 5.36
C ARG A 786 -29.97 50.89 6.55
N THR A 787 -30.35 49.95 7.39
CA THR A 787 -30.88 50.23 8.75
C THR A 787 -30.47 49.14 9.75
N ASP A 788 -29.76 49.56 10.80
CA ASP A 788 -29.34 48.72 11.93
C ASP A 788 -30.44 48.51 12.97
N SER A 789 -30.46 47.33 13.62
CA SER A 789 -30.92 47.01 15.00
C SER A 789 -31.28 45.51 15.09
N GLY A 790 -31.13 44.78 16.21
CA GLY A 790 -30.54 45.13 17.50
C GLY A 790 -31.03 44.23 18.64
N MET A 791 -30.23 43.22 19.03
CA MET A 791 -30.26 42.44 20.30
C MET A 791 -31.35 41.38 20.61
N SER A 792 -30.82 40.24 21.11
CA SER A 792 -31.32 39.36 22.21
C SER A 792 -32.18 38.11 21.92
N GLY A 793 -31.91 37.02 22.67
CA GLY A 793 -32.97 36.14 23.21
C GLY A 793 -33.02 34.64 22.86
N GLN A 794 -32.10 33.83 23.41
CA GLN A 794 -32.21 32.41 23.84
C GLN A 794 -33.39 31.46 23.47
N HIS A 795 -33.00 30.19 23.23
CA HIS A 795 -33.70 28.89 23.50
C HIS A 795 -35.03 28.52 22.82
N GLY A 796 -35.10 27.30 22.26
CA GLY A 796 -36.36 26.60 21.92
C GLY A 796 -36.18 25.31 21.10
N HIS A 797 -36.84 24.21 21.49
CA HIS A 797 -36.76 22.88 20.85
C HIS A 797 -37.88 22.61 19.82
N HIS A 798 -37.54 21.87 18.76
CA HIS A 798 -38.41 20.92 18.01
C HIS A 798 -39.61 21.47 17.19
N PRO A 799 -40.21 20.65 16.28
CA PRO A 799 -40.54 21.13 14.94
C PRO A 799 -42.05 21.13 14.62
N SER A 800 -42.44 21.78 13.52
CA SER A 800 -43.77 21.55 12.92
C SER A 800 -43.76 21.73 11.41
N SER A 801 -44.35 20.74 10.73
CA SER A 801 -44.75 20.73 9.33
C SER A 801 -45.52 21.98 8.88
N LEU A 802 -45.34 22.40 7.62
CA LEU A 802 -46.39 23.07 6.85
C LEU A 802 -46.29 22.72 5.35
N THR A 803 -47.32 22.00 4.94
CA THR A 803 -47.82 21.59 3.63
C THR A 803 -47.95 22.68 2.54
N LEU A 804 -47.70 22.24 1.30
CA LEU A 804 -48.33 22.58 0.01
C LEU A 804 -48.91 23.99 -0.25
N SER A 805 -48.48 24.58 -1.38
CA SER A 805 -49.37 24.95 -2.52
C SER A 805 -48.53 25.19 -3.78
N LEU A 806 -48.63 24.32 -4.80
CA LEU A 806 -49.47 24.51 -6.00
C LEU A 806 -49.10 25.72 -6.88
N LEU A 807 -48.48 25.44 -8.04
CA LEU A 807 -48.76 26.17 -9.28
C LEU A 807 -48.57 25.27 -10.50
N ASN A 808 -49.66 25.02 -11.23
CA ASN A 808 -49.65 24.36 -12.54
C ASN A 808 -49.10 25.31 -13.60
N LEU A 809 -48.37 24.79 -14.59
CA LEU A 809 -48.40 25.34 -15.95
C LEU A 809 -48.24 24.23 -17.00
N LYS A 810 -49.23 24.12 -17.89
CA LYS A 810 -49.26 23.14 -18.98
C LYS A 810 -48.39 23.62 -20.16
N GLY A 811 -47.48 22.75 -20.57
CA GLY A 811 -47.11 22.38 -21.94
C GLY A 811 -47.00 23.44 -23.06
N TYR A 812 -45.94 23.29 -23.87
CA TYR A 812 -46.02 23.59 -25.30
C TYR A 812 -45.19 22.60 -26.12
N ASN A 813 -45.86 21.84 -26.99
CA ASN A 813 -45.20 21.08 -28.05
C ASN A 813 -44.74 22.04 -29.15
N ARG A 814 -43.49 21.92 -29.62
CA ARG A 814 -43.16 22.32 -31.00
C ARG A 814 -41.97 21.55 -31.56
N ALA A 815 -42.27 20.60 -32.43
CA ALA A 815 -41.30 20.08 -33.37
C ALA A 815 -40.91 21.16 -34.39
N SER A 816 -39.64 21.16 -34.82
CA SER A 816 -39.23 21.80 -36.07
C SER A 816 -38.37 20.82 -36.85
N ARG A 817 -38.79 20.53 -38.08
CA ARG A 817 -38.11 19.64 -39.03
C ARG A 817 -38.02 20.39 -40.35
N ALA A 818 -36.83 20.93 -40.66
CA ALA A 818 -36.46 21.36 -42.01
C ALA A 818 -35.55 20.24 -42.55
N LYS A 819 -35.97 19.37 -43.48
CA LYS A 819 -36.60 19.53 -44.81
C LYS A 819 -35.60 20.00 -45.87
N ASP A 820 -34.93 19.01 -46.47
CA ASP A 820 -34.65 19.06 -47.90
C ASP A 820 -35.96 18.87 -48.69
N ARG A 821 -36.14 19.70 -49.72
CA ARG A 821 -37.17 19.66 -50.80
C ARG A 821 -38.64 19.62 -50.35
#